data_AF-A0A0X1TL41-F1
#
_entry.id   AF-A0A0X1TL41-F1
#
_cell.length_a   1.000
_cell.length_b   1.000
_cell.length_c   1.000
_cell.angle_alpha   90.00
_cell.angle_beta   90.00
_cell.angle_gamma   90.00
#
_symmetry.space_group_name_H-M   'P 1'
#
loop_
_entity.id
_entity.type
_entity.pdbx_description
1 polymer ?
#
loop_
_entity_poly.entity_id
_entity_poly.type
_entity_poly.pdbx_seq_one_letter_code
_entity_poly.pdbx_strand_id
1 'polypeptide(L)'
;MKRLCILVVCLLCLLSAQIKILADDDLGSGDYQDFSTVESTFEKLRSYNPSGLVNYIQVVDQLFSIQSLSDLFNPYYYYSINTNMSNTTETTRTKIVSAYCDPYYYEVVMSKSDGSYEHVACLQTFEEAKELKSKVQGLTFDDGVLVVLNDGMIVISMDPTIVQFKTTTCGANHNLTNSETLDTYINACYIDEALLVDETEDAFKIYMSGYDGWVDRHAVYDASASTETWVSIIPSNQVQNISYYTKEGEDLIHYLAQDVRDALAKTPLIIGKAPQWMEEGKSYYSYDGIYFYDDWQSISVDGVGAINSSEPFYNYFQYLPYRSKTNYTYDELNTYLNQLGYTQKAVTYPPTEGESQLVDEGESFLEAQELFGINGGLEFSMALHESGYGRSKIAIEKNNTFGMNATDQNPYGNATQFTSIRNGVFYHAERYVSWGYTDAVSDFRYYGPHVGNKGSGMNVKYASDPYWGEKIAGHYYRMDKALGGKDYNYYQLAIKQNNQVIPVHLDSEGNLAYLTSNQQQSTGIRNYPVLVLAQMEDQLKIQSDMPISEQEVIESDITYNFETSEAYVSRDDFMLLNEETSNRPNEVMTYVALSVGEEVELTQLLGGFQLELSTLEFESTDESIAVIKQDKLIGNSSGITRIVSSKNSEIGFDVRVVIPVEKLQIKTEVRSLKVGEFVTLDYELLPLDASHQNVLWLSSDEGVATVTQGGTVQGIAEGEVVISILSDDGERIDQIRLKIK
;
A
#
# COMPACT_ATOMS: atom_id res chain seq x y z
N MET A 1 13.94 57.87 -9.09
CA MET A 1 14.71 57.42 -7.89
C MET A 1 14.33 58.11 -6.59
N LYS A 2 14.14 59.44 -6.49
CA LYS A 2 13.67 60.07 -5.22
C LYS A 2 12.16 59.98 -4.90
N ARG A 3 11.33 59.44 -5.80
CA ARG A 3 9.89 59.13 -5.53
C ARG A 3 9.60 57.64 -5.25
N LEU A 4 10.59 56.76 -5.44
CA LEU A 4 10.46 55.33 -5.12
C LEU A 4 10.84 55.05 -3.65
N CYS A 5 11.79 55.80 -3.08
CA CYS A 5 12.15 55.67 -1.66
C CYS A 5 11.08 56.20 -0.69
N ILE A 6 10.24 57.16 -1.08
CA ILE A 6 9.19 57.70 -0.19
C ILE A 6 7.98 56.75 -0.12
N LEU A 7 7.68 56.04 -1.22
CA LEU A 7 6.60 55.04 -1.23
C LEU A 7 7.01 53.77 -0.48
N VAL A 8 8.27 53.34 -0.59
CA VAL A 8 8.78 52.16 0.14
C VAL A 8 8.92 52.43 1.65
N VAL A 9 9.27 53.65 2.07
CA VAL A 9 9.32 54.02 3.49
C VAL A 9 7.92 54.25 4.09
N CYS A 10 6.96 54.78 3.32
CA CYS A 10 5.56 54.86 3.79
C CYS A 10 4.85 53.50 3.81
N LEU A 11 5.14 52.58 2.88
CA LEU A 11 4.62 51.20 2.95
C LEU A 11 5.27 50.41 4.09
N LEU A 12 6.58 50.57 4.34
CA LEU A 12 7.23 49.95 5.50
C LEU A 12 6.73 50.51 6.85
N CYS A 13 6.34 51.79 6.91
CA CYS A 13 5.68 52.36 8.09
C CYS A 13 4.20 51.95 8.25
N LEU A 14 3.50 51.57 7.16
CA LEU A 14 2.12 51.05 7.23
C LEU A 14 2.09 49.54 7.46
N LEU A 15 3.02 48.77 6.88
CA LEU A 15 3.20 47.35 7.19
C LEU A 15 3.74 47.14 8.60
N SER A 16 4.66 47.99 9.09
CA SER A 16 5.04 47.97 10.52
C SER A 16 3.99 48.55 11.45
N ALA A 17 2.85 49.06 10.94
CA ALA A 17 1.71 49.50 11.75
C ALA A 17 0.56 48.46 11.77
N GLN A 18 0.47 47.57 10.77
CA GLN A 18 -0.42 46.40 10.80
C GLN A 18 0.25 45.14 11.38
N ILE A 19 1.58 45.06 11.35
CA ILE A 19 2.37 44.02 12.03
C ILE A 19 2.75 44.44 13.47
N LYS A 20 2.47 45.69 13.88
CA LYS A 20 2.62 46.16 15.28
C LYS A 20 1.37 46.06 16.14
N ILE A 21 0.28 45.51 15.63
CA ILE A 21 -0.83 45.13 16.49
C ILE A 21 -0.67 43.62 16.68
N LEU A 22 -0.31 43.20 17.89
CA LEU A 22 0.03 41.83 18.37
C LEU A 22 1.51 41.50 18.63
N ALA A 23 2.44 42.45 18.61
CA ALA A 23 3.83 42.18 19.05
C ALA A 23 4.36 43.06 20.19
N ASP A 24 3.61 44.04 20.71
CA ASP A 24 4.10 44.86 21.82
C ASP A 24 3.02 45.68 22.58
N ASP A 25 1.76 45.26 22.52
CA ASP A 25 0.75 45.72 23.47
C ASP A 25 0.50 44.56 24.44
N ASP A 26 0.98 44.71 25.69
CA ASP A 26 0.43 44.10 26.90
C ASP A 26 -0.77 43.17 26.61
N LEU A 27 -0.50 41.88 26.34
CA LEU A 27 -1.42 40.84 26.78
C LEU A 27 -1.40 40.99 28.29
N GLY A 28 -2.30 41.84 28.78
CA GLY A 28 -2.25 42.34 30.14
C GLY A 28 -2.02 41.18 31.09
N SER A 29 -1.27 41.46 32.15
CA SER A 29 -1.34 40.74 33.41
C SER A 29 -2.76 40.84 33.98
N GLY A 30 -3.75 40.33 33.26
CA GLY A 30 -5.02 39.89 33.80
C GLY A 30 -4.71 38.57 34.49
N ASP A 31 -4.93 38.52 35.79
CA ASP A 31 -4.80 37.30 36.59
C ASP A 31 -5.59 36.17 35.89
N TYR A 32 -4.89 35.21 35.26
CA TYR A 32 -5.51 33.96 34.80
C TYR A 32 -6.29 33.37 35.97
N GLN A 33 -7.39 32.66 35.69
CA GLN A 33 -8.16 32.05 36.76
C GLN A 33 -7.31 31.00 37.50
N ASP A 34 -7.48 30.93 38.82
CA ASP A 34 -6.91 29.85 39.61
C ASP A 34 -7.44 28.48 39.12
N PHE A 35 -6.62 27.45 39.27
CA PHE A 35 -7.01 26.08 38.92
C PHE A 35 -8.19 25.59 39.78
N SER A 36 -9.09 24.85 39.15
CA SER A 36 -10.22 24.17 39.78
C SER A 36 -9.86 22.73 40.08
N THR A 37 -10.49 22.12 41.09
CA THR A 37 -10.38 20.67 41.29
C THR A 37 -11.27 19.93 40.31
N VAL A 38 -10.93 18.68 39.99
CA VAL A 38 -11.76 17.79 39.18
C VAL A 38 -13.21 17.74 39.70
N GLU A 39 -13.38 17.60 41.01
CA GLU A 39 -14.71 17.52 41.64
C GLU A 39 -15.51 18.82 41.49
N SER A 40 -14.88 19.97 41.69
CA SER A 40 -15.56 21.27 41.50
C SER A 40 -15.96 21.51 40.05
N THR A 41 -15.13 21.07 39.11
CA THR A 41 -15.38 21.16 37.67
C THR A 41 -16.52 20.23 37.26
N PHE A 42 -16.53 19.00 37.77
CA PHE A 42 -17.59 18.03 37.53
C PHE A 42 -18.96 18.53 38.03
N GLU A 43 -19.03 19.08 39.25
CA GLU A 43 -20.29 19.63 39.78
C GLU A 43 -20.78 20.86 38.98
N LYS A 44 -19.85 21.69 38.47
CA LYS A 44 -20.17 22.78 37.53
C LYS A 44 -20.77 22.25 36.23
N LEU A 45 -20.26 21.13 35.71
CA LEU A 45 -20.74 20.51 34.47
C LEU A 45 -22.09 19.79 34.63
N ARG A 46 -22.37 19.17 35.78
CA ARG A 46 -23.67 18.52 36.05
C ARG A 46 -24.86 19.48 36.03
N SER A 47 -24.60 20.74 36.32
CA SER A 47 -25.58 21.82 36.31
C SER A 47 -25.20 22.90 35.30
N TYR A 48 -24.54 22.48 34.22
CA TYR A 48 -23.96 23.39 33.24
C TYR A 48 -25.01 24.36 32.69
N ASN A 49 -24.68 25.63 32.76
CA ASN A 49 -25.39 26.73 32.15
C ASN A 49 -24.34 27.59 31.45
N PRO A 50 -24.53 27.98 30.17
CA PRO A 50 -23.56 28.81 29.46
C PRO A 50 -23.11 30.02 30.29
N SER A 51 -21.82 30.11 30.51
CA SER A 51 -21.13 31.19 31.21
C SER A 51 -21.03 32.46 30.35
N GLY A 52 -21.08 32.32 29.02
CA GLY A 52 -20.85 33.40 28.06
C GLY A 52 -19.38 33.85 27.96
N LEU A 53 -18.46 33.09 28.56
CA LEU A 53 -17.02 33.38 28.57
C LEU A 53 -16.37 32.88 27.28
N VAL A 54 -16.43 33.70 26.23
CA VAL A 54 -16.03 33.33 24.85
C VAL A 54 -14.84 34.15 24.31
N ASN A 55 -14.03 34.76 25.19
CA ASN A 55 -12.89 35.57 24.78
C ASN A 55 -11.71 34.70 24.33
N TYR A 56 -11.76 34.25 23.08
CA TYR A 56 -10.73 33.50 22.39
C TYR A 56 -10.29 34.24 21.13
N ILE A 57 -8.99 34.25 20.87
CA ILE A 57 -8.42 34.87 19.66
C ILE A 57 -7.62 33.81 18.92
N GLN A 58 -7.91 33.63 17.62
CA GLN A 58 -7.05 32.86 16.75
C GLN A 58 -5.81 33.68 16.43
N VAL A 59 -4.64 33.12 16.74
CA VAL A 59 -3.35 33.71 16.39
C VAL A 59 -2.62 32.77 15.44
N VAL A 60 -1.88 33.37 14.51
CA VAL A 60 -0.95 32.61 13.68
C VAL A 60 0.20 32.18 14.56
N ASP A 61 0.30 30.88 14.78
CA ASP A 61 1.36 30.25 15.55
C ASP A 61 2.63 30.11 14.71
N GLN A 62 2.46 29.73 13.43
CA GLN A 62 3.55 29.61 12.48
C GLN A 62 3.10 29.93 11.04
N LEU A 63 3.98 30.61 10.29
CA LEU A 63 3.85 30.89 8.85
C LEU A 63 4.76 29.95 8.06
N PHE A 64 4.22 29.36 6.99
CA PHE A 64 4.93 28.47 6.07
C PHE A 64 4.88 29.05 4.66
N SER A 65 6.00 29.02 3.94
CA SER A 65 6.05 29.44 2.53
C SER A 65 5.99 28.21 1.61
N ILE A 66 5.08 28.23 0.64
CA ILE A 66 5.02 27.21 -0.42
C ILE A 66 6.04 27.59 -1.51
N GLN A 67 6.82 26.61 -1.98
CA GLN A 67 7.99 26.86 -2.83
C GLN A 67 7.69 27.00 -4.33
N SER A 68 6.49 26.63 -4.83
CA SER A 68 6.18 26.73 -6.26
C SER A 68 4.70 26.99 -6.62
N LEU A 69 4.47 27.52 -7.83
CA LEU A 69 3.13 27.70 -8.42
C LEU A 69 2.48 26.38 -8.90
N SER A 70 3.24 25.28 -9.04
CA SER A 70 2.70 23.96 -9.40
C SER A 70 1.90 23.32 -8.26
N ASP A 71 2.21 23.69 -7.02
CA ASP A 71 1.49 23.23 -5.81
C ASP A 71 0.06 23.81 -5.75
N LEU A 72 -0.21 24.87 -6.51
CA LEU A 72 -1.52 25.53 -6.61
C LEU A 72 -2.53 24.76 -7.47
N PHE A 73 -2.06 23.83 -8.32
CA PHE A 73 -2.88 23.03 -9.24
C PHE A 73 -3.01 21.56 -8.83
N ASN A 74 -2.52 21.21 -7.64
CA ASN A 74 -2.71 19.89 -7.08
C ASN A 74 -4.11 19.84 -6.42
N PRO A 75 -5.03 18.98 -6.88
CA PRO A 75 -6.44 18.98 -6.44
C PRO A 75 -6.66 18.58 -4.97
N TYR A 76 -5.60 18.29 -4.21
CA TYR A 76 -5.66 17.69 -2.87
C TYR A 76 -5.28 18.63 -1.71
N TYR A 77 -5.05 19.93 -1.93
CA TYR A 77 -4.77 20.89 -0.85
C TYR A 77 -6.01 21.72 -0.48
N TYR A 78 -6.49 21.56 0.75
CA TYR A 78 -7.46 22.47 1.37
C TYR A 78 -6.89 23.05 2.67
N TYR A 79 -6.67 24.36 2.68
CA TYR A 79 -6.51 25.19 3.88
C TYR A 79 -7.28 26.49 3.66
N SER A 80 -7.73 27.12 4.76
CA SER A 80 -8.45 28.40 4.73
C SER A 80 -7.60 29.50 4.11
N ILE A 81 -7.85 29.83 2.85
CA ILE A 81 -7.24 30.99 2.19
C ILE A 81 -7.84 32.25 2.81
N ASN A 82 -7.05 33.00 3.56
CA ASN A 82 -7.40 34.35 3.95
C ASN A 82 -7.19 35.25 2.73
N THR A 83 -8.23 35.48 1.91
CA THR A 83 -8.16 36.14 0.59
C THR A 83 -7.85 37.65 0.63
N ASN A 84 -7.23 38.16 1.68
CA ASN A 84 -7.05 39.60 1.90
C ASN A 84 -5.62 40.13 1.71
N MET A 85 -4.72 39.41 1.04
CA MET A 85 -3.48 40.01 0.52
C MET A 85 -3.08 39.45 -0.85
N SER A 86 -2.95 40.35 -1.82
CA SER A 86 -2.44 40.02 -3.15
C SER A 86 -0.94 39.75 -3.11
N ASN A 87 -0.53 38.54 -3.50
CA ASN A 87 0.83 38.09 -3.85
C ASN A 87 1.69 37.35 -2.80
N THR A 88 1.15 36.52 -1.91
CA THR A 88 1.94 35.48 -1.20
C THR A 88 1.17 34.17 -1.01
N THR A 89 1.79 33.05 -1.41
CA THR A 89 1.41 31.66 -1.12
C THR A 89 2.00 31.25 0.23
N GLU A 90 1.29 31.54 1.32
CA GLU A 90 1.66 31.19 2.69
C GLU A 90 0.57 30.31 3.33
N THR A 91 0.96 29.21 3.98
CA THR A 91 0.08 28.39 4.85
C THR A 91 0.34 28.76 6.31
N THR A 92 -0.68 28.72 7.17
CA THR A 92 -0.55 29.06 8.59
C THR A 92 -1.00 27.94 9.50
N ARG A 93 -0.18 27.58 10.51
CA ARG A 93 -0.70 26.90 11.71
C ARG A 93 -1.26 27.96 12.62
N THR A 94 -2.51 27.82 13.03
CA THR A 94 -3.16 28.74 13.97
C THR A 94 -3.37 28.04 15.30
N LYS A 95 -3.14 28.76 16.40
CA LYS A 95 -3.57 28.33 17.73
C LYS A 95 -4.61 29.28 18.29
N ILE A 96 -5.33 28.79 19.29
CA ILE A 96 -6.36 29.58 19.95
C ILE A 96 -5.82 30.06 21.29
N VAL A 97 -5.79 31.37 21.49
CA VAL A 97 -5.33 32.00 22.72
C VAL A 97 -6.53 32.29 23.60
N SER A 98 -6.50 31.75 24.82
CA SER A 98 -7.50 32.00 25.86
C SER A 98 -7.11 33.20 26.72
N ALA A 99 -8.10 33.98 27.12
CA ALA A 99 -7.94 35.03 28.13
C ALA A 99 -8.20 34.54 29.56
N TYR A 100 -8.50 33.25 29.76
CA TYR A 100 -9.00 32.71 31.03
C TYR A 100 -8.02 31.74 31.69
N CYS A 101 -7.31 30.96 30.90
CA CYS A 101 -6.41 29.91 31.36
C CYS A 101 -4.98 30.14 30.88
N ASP A 102 -4.01 29.92 31.77
CA ASP A 102 -2.61 29.94 31.38
C ASP A 102 -2.33 28.81 30.37
N PRO A 103 -1.63 29.08 29.25
CA PRO A 103 -1.36 28.07 28.22
C PRO A 103 -0.58 26.84 28.70
N TYR A 104 0.11 26.91 29.85
CA TYR A 104 0.78 25.76 30.47
C TYR A 104 -0.18 24.81 31.21
N TYR A 105 -1.47 25.16 31.32
CA TYR A 105 -2.50 24.36 31.99
C TYR A 105 -3.50 23.76 31.00
N TYR A 106 -4.46 23.01 31.54
CA TYR A 106 -5.46 22.26 30.79
C TYR A 106 -6.82 22.95 30.93
N GLU A 107 -7.24 23.68 29.89
CA GLU A 107 -8.47 24.45 29.90
C GLU A 107 -9.65 23.57 29.44
N VAL A 108 -10.63 23.38 30.30
CA VAL A 108 -11.89 22.72 29.96
C VAL A 108 -12.80 23.74 29.28
N VAL A 109 -13.25 23.42 28.07
CA VAL A 109 -14.10 24.32 27.26
C VAL A 109 -15.26 23.57 26.62
N MET A 110 -16.36 24.29 26.40
CA MET A 110 -17.44 23.83 25.53
C MET A 110 -17.14 24.24 24.09
N SER A 111 -16.94 23.28 23.19
CA SER A 111 -16.74 23.49 21.77
C SER A 111 -18.07 23.58 21.03
N LYS A 112 -18.31 24.71 20.35
CA LYS A 112 -19.54 24.96 19.59
C LYS A 112 -19.36 24.50 18.13
N SER A 113 -20.49 24.31 17.46
CA SER A 113 -20.52 23.85 16.05
C SER A 113 -19.93 24.87 15.07
N ASP A 114 -19.88 26.15 15.44
CA ASP A 114 -19.28 27.22 14.63
C ASP A 114 -17.75 27.34 14.81
N GLY A 115 -17.14 26.47 15.63
CA GLY A 115 -15.71 26.49 15.92
C GLY A 115 -15.32 27.37 17.11
N SER A 116 -16.27 28.06 17.75
CA SER A 116 -15.99 28.86 18.95
C SER A 116 -15.89 28.00 20.21
N TYR A 117 -15.18 28.53 21.21
CA TYR A 117 -15.05 27.91 22.53
C TYR A 117 -15.69 28.79 23.60
N GLU A 118 -16.18 28.12 24.63
CA GLU A 118 -16.70 28.75 25.83
C GLU A 118 -16.02 28.16 27.07
N HIS A 119 -15.39 29.01 27.88
CA HIS A 119 -14.62 28.62 29.03
C HIS A 119 -15.46 27.95 30.12
N VAL A 120 -14.97 26.83 30.66
CA VAL A 120 -15.55 26.13 31.81
C VAL A 120 -14.63 26.20 33.02
N ALA A 121 -13.39 25.73 32.93
CA ALA A 121 -12.46 25.66 34.08
C ALA A 121 -11.00 25.49 33.61
N CYS A 122 -10.06 25.66 34.54
CA CYS A 122 -8.65 25.32 34.37
C CYS A 122 -8.28 24.16 35.28
N LEU A 123 -7.62 23.14 34.74
CA LEU A 123 -7.04 22.01 35.47
C LEU A 123 -5.51 22.08 35.41
N GLN A 124 -4.83 21.56 36.43
CA GLN A 124 -3.39 21.69 36.56
C GLN A 124 -2.63 20.67 35.72
N THR A 125 -3.17 19.45 35.58
CA THR A 125 -2.45 18.33 34.95
C THR A 125 -3.30 17.57 33.93
N PHE A 126 -2.63 16.86 33.02
CA PHE A 126 -3.28 15.97 32.05
C PHE A 126 -4.10 14.87 32.74
N GLU A 127 -3.56 14.29 33.83
CA GLU A 127 -4.23 13.24 34.59
C GLU A 127 -5.53 13.72 35.25
N GLU A 128 -5.58 14.96 35.74
CA GLU A 128 -6.83 15.55 36.24
C GLU A 128 -7.86 15.71 35.12
N ALA A 129 -7.42 16.07 33.91
CA ALA A 129 -8.29 16.19 32.76
C ALA A 129 -8.82 14.81 32.29
N LYS A 130 -7.99 13.76 32.33
CA LYS A 130 -8.41 12.36 32.11
C LYS A 130 -9.36 11.84 33.19
N GLU A 131 -9.12 12.19 34.47
CA GLU A 131 -10.04 11.85 35.55
C GLU A 131 -11.41 12.52 35.31
N LEU A 132 -11.41 13.79 34.89
CA LEU A 132 -12.63 14.50 34.53
C LEU A 132 -13.38 13.80 33.38
N LYS A 133 -12.68 13.40 32.31
CA LYS A 133 -13.26 12.64 31.18
C LYS A 133 -14.04 11.41 31.66
N SER A 134 -13.44 10.65 32.58
CA SER A 134 -14.07 9.46 33.16
C SER A 134 -15.30 9.80 34.00
N LYS A 135 -15.29 10.92 34.73
CA LYS A 135 -16.42 11.36 35.57
C LYS A 135 -17.59 11.93 34.78
N VAL A 136 -17.33 12.62 33.67
CA VAL A 136 -18.37 13.25 32.83
C VAL A 136 -19.00 12.28 31.83
N GLN A 137 -18.51 11.05 31.75
CA GLN A 137 -19.05 10.03 30.86
C GLN A 137 -20.57 9.86 31.06
N GLY A 138 -21.34 10.03 29.99
CA GLY A 138 -22.80 9.95 30.01
C GLY A 138 -23.53 11.27 30.34
N LEU A 139 -22.80 12.36 30.61
CA LEU A 139 -23.39 13.69 30.53
C LEU A 139 -23.57 14.08 29.05
N THR A 140 -24.70 14.71 28.75
CA THR A 140 -25.00 15.24 27.42
C THR A 140 -25.20 16.74 27.51
N PHE A 141 -24.68 17.48 26.54
CA PHE A 141 -24.78 18.92 26.49
C PHE A 141 -25.54 19.34 25.23
N ASP A 142 -26.58 20.17 25.38
CA ASP A 142 -27.40 20.61 24.25
C ASP A 142 -26.68 21.59 23.31
N ASP A 143 -25.60 22.23 23.79
CA ASP A 143 -24.95 23.36 23.13
C ASP A 143 -23.42 23.18 23.05
N GLY A 144 -22.98 22.04 22.51
CA GLY A 144 -21.59 21.79 22.16
C GLY A 144 -21.04 20.45 22.61
N VAL A 145 -19.74 20.27 22.36
CA VAL A 145 -18.94 19.10 22.76
C VAL A 145 -17.90 19.55 23.77
N LEU A 146 -17.79 18.83 24.88
CA LEU A 146 -16.81 19.16 25.92
C LEU A 146 -15.42 18.70 25.47
N VAL A 147 -14.45 19.61 25.49
CA VAL A 147 -13.05 19.33 25.12
C VAL A 147 -12.09 19.99 26.10
N VAL A 148 -10.82 19.58 26.06
CA VAL A 148 -9.74 20.19 26.83
C VAL A 148 -8.70 20.77 25.89
N LEU A 149 -8.35 22.03 26.12
CA LEU A 149 -7.27 22.71 25.42
C LEU A 149 -5.98 22.70 26.25
N ASN A 150 -4.84 22.56 25.57
CA ASN A 150 -3.51 22.83 26.13
C ASN A 150 -2.68 23.55 25.07
N ASP A 151 -2.07 24.68 25.42
CA ASP A 151 -1.51 25.68 24.49
C ASP A 151 -2.41 25.97 23.26
N GLY A 152 -3.73 26.02 23.47
CA GLY A 152 -4.70 26.30 22.42
C GLY A 152 -5.02 25.14 21.46
N MET A 153 -4.41 23.98 21.63
CA MET A 153 -4.71 22.74 20.90
C MET A 153 -5.68 21.88 21.68
N ILE A 154 -6.61 21.22 20.99
CA ILE A 154 -7.47 20.21 21.64
C ILE A 154 -6.63 18.97 21.90
N VAL A 155 -6.53 18.60 23.18
CA VAL A 155 -5.73 17.46 23.66
C VAL A 155 -6.57 16.32 24.23
N ILE A 156 -7.80 16.60 24.64
CA ILE A 156 -8.79 15.59 25.06
C ILE A 156 -10.15 15.98 24.47
N SER A 157 -10.84 15.01 23.88
CA SER A 157 -12.28 15.06 23.62
C SER A 157 -13.00 14.16 24.61
N MET A 158 -14.10 14.66 25.17
CA MET A 158 -14.92 13.86 26.09
C MET A 158 -15.85 12.89 25.37
N ASP A 159 -16.17 13.18 24.10
CA ASP A 159 -16.97 12.31 23.22
C ASP A 159 -16.08 11.57 22.21
N PRO A 160 -16.53 10.40 21.68
CA PRO A 160 -15.90 9.74 20.55
C PRO A 160 -15.73 10.70 19.37
N THR A 161 -14.53 10.76 18.82
CA THR A 161 -14.13 11.80 17.88
C THR A 161 -13.01 11.33 16.96
N ILE A 162 -12.67 12.14 15.97
CA ILE A 162 -11.59 11.85 15.03
C ILE A 162 -10.33 12.68 15.29
N VAL A 163 -9.21 12.12 14.85
CA VAL A 163 -7.95 12.82 14.65
C VAL A 163 -7.81 13.12 13.16
N GLN A 164 -7.52 14.37 12.81
CA GLN A 164 -7.18 14.79 11.46
C GLN A 164 -5.67 14.85 11.29
N PHE A 165 -5.14 14.29 10.20
CA PHE A 165 -3.73 14.36 9.82
C PHE A 165 -3.47 15.51 8.87
N LYS A 166 -2.33 16.18 9.04
CA LYS A 166 -1.85 17.20 8.10
C LYS A 166 -0.36 17.08 7.87
N THR A 167 0.05 17.51 6.68
CA THR A 167 1.44 17.60 6.25
C THR A 167 1.65 18.84 5.39
N THR A 168 2.87 19.37 5.42
CA THR A 168 3.32 20.45 4.53
C THR A 168 3.60 20.00 3.10
N THR A 169 3.97 18.73 2.87
CA THR A 169 4.22 18.16 1.53
C THR A 169 3.79 16.70 1.44
N CYS A 170 3.47 16.23 0.24
CA CYS A 170 3.05 14.84 0.01
C CYS A 170 4.15 13.79 0.11
N GLY A 171 5.40 14.17 0.43
CA GLY A 171 6.46 13.21 0.73
C GLY A 171 6.59 12.87 2.21
N ALA A 172 6.00 13.65 3.12
CA ALA A 172 6.22 13.47 4.55
C ALA A 172 5.24 12.45 5.17
N ASN A 173 5.79 11.49 5.90
CA ASN A 173 5.02 10.43 6.54
C ASN A 173 4.83 10.70 8.04
N HIS A 174 3.68 10.30 8.56
CA HIS A 174 3.44 10.12 10.00
C HIS A 174 3.88 8.70 10.37
N ASN A 175 4.80 8.58 11.32
CA ASN A 175 5.19 7.28 11.88
C ASN A 175 4.22 6.89 13.00
N LEU A 176 3.77 5.64 12.98
CA LEU A 176 2.83 5.10 13.95
C LEU A 176 3.51 3.95 14.69
N THR A 177 3.41 3.97 16.02
CA THR A 177 4.06 2.95 16.86
C THR A 177 3.06 2.17 17.70
N ASN A 178 3.32 0.89 17.93
CA ASN A 178 2.54 0.06 18.84
C ASN A 178 3.46 -0.93 19.55
N SER A 179 3.23 -1.20 20.82
CA SER A 179 4.01 -2.18 21.58
C SER A 179 3.53 -3.62 21.40
N GLU A 180 2.28 -3.82 20.93
CA GLU A 180 1.63 -5.12 20.75
C GLU A 180 1.56 -5.58 19.29
N THR A 181 1.64 -4.62 18.37
CA THR A 181 1.75 -4.82 16.92
C THR A 181 2.99 -4.06 16.44
N LEU A 182 3.31 -4.11 15.16
CA LEU A 182 4.56 -3.54 14.66
C LEU A 182 4.34 -2.13 14.13
N ASP A 183 5.39 -1.31 14.15
CA ASP A 183 5.32 0.06 13.67
C ASP A 183 4.94 0.12 12.19
N THR A 184 4.19 1.14 11.80
CA THR A 184 3.89 1.44 10.40
C THR A 184 4.02 2.94 10.14
N TYR A 185 3.70 3.37 8.94
CA TYR A 185 3.74 4.76 8.55
C TYR A 185 2.60 5.05 7.57
N ILE A 186 2.11 6.27 7.61
CA ILE A 186 1.06 6.76 6.71
C ILE A 186 1.44 8.12 6.13
N ASN A 187 0.80 8.52 5.05
CA ASN A 187 0.95 9.86 4.50
C ASN A 187 -0.40 10.56 4.39
N ALA A 188 -0.47 11.79 4.90
CA ALA A 188 -1.70 12.58 4.94
C ALA A 188 -2.19 13.04 3.56
N CYS A 189 -1.47 12.74 2.47
CA CYS A 189 -1.98 12.94 1.12
C CYS A 189 -2.92 11.83 0.63
N TYR A 190 -3.01 10.73 1.35
CA TYR A 190 -3.91 9.62 1.01
C TYR A 190 -5.06 9.44 2.01
N ILE A 191 -4.99 10.11 3.16
CA ILE A 191 -5.98 10.05 4.22
C ILE A 191 -6.02 11.36 5.00
N ASP A 192 -7.21 11.79 5.40
CA ASP A 192 -7.38 12.96 6.25
C ASP A 192 -7.60 12.59 7.72
N GLU A 193 -8.11 11.39 8.02
CA GLU A 193 -8.68 11.07 9.32
C GLU A 193 -8.35 9.68 9.91
N ALA A 194 -8.44 9.58 11.24
CA ALA A 194 -8.51 8.33 11.99
C ALA A 194 -9.40 8.49 13.22
N LEU A 195 -9.89 7.38 13.78
CA LEU A 195 -10.61 7.40 15.06
C LEU A 195 -9.64 7.70 16.21
N LEU A 196 -10.00 8.57 17.15
CA LEU A 196 -9.30 8.70 18.42
C LEU A 196 -9.71 7.56 19.36
N VAL A 197 -8.75 6.76 19.81
CA VAL A 197 -8.96 5.60 20.71
C VAL A 197 -8.57 5.93 22.14
N ASP A 198 -7.41 6.57 22.32
CA ASP A 198 -6.88 6.99 23.62
C ASP A 198 -5.91 8.17 23.40
N GLU A 199 -5.49 8.80 24.49
CA GLU A 199 -4.61 9.96 24.44
C GLU A 199 -3.64 9.98 25.64
N THR A 200 -2.45 10.52 25.44
CA THR A 200 -1.51 10.86 26.51
C THR A 200 -1.15 12.33 26.43
N GLU A 201 -0.30 12.79 27.36
CA GLU A 201 0.26 14.13 27.31
C GLU A 201 1.10 14.36 26.04
N ASP A 202 1.61 13.34 25.36
CA ASP A 202 2.50 13.55 24.21
C ASP A 202 2.00 12.89 22.90
N ALA A 203 0.98 12.04 22.96
CA ALA A 203 0.56 11.25 21.80
C ALA A 203 -0.94 10.97 21.77
N PHE A 204 -1.44 10.67 20.58
CA PHE A 204 -2.78 10.13 20.37
C PHE A 204 -2.69 8.68 19.92
N LYS A 205 -3.48 7.80 20.55
CA LYS A 205 -3.72 6.46 20.01
C LYS A 205 -4.86 6.56 19.02
N ILE A 206 -4.58 6.21 17.77
CA ILE A 206 -5.52 6.28 16.66
C ILE A 206 -5.92 4.89 16.18
N TYR A 207 -7.03 4.78 15.45
CA TYR A 207 -7.41 3.57 14.71
C TYR A 207 -7.83 3.89 13.28
N MET A 208 -7.18 3.23 12.32
CA MET A 208 -7.36 3.42 10.88
C MET A 208 -6.79 2.24 10.09
N SER A 209 -7.37 1.93 8.94
CA SER A 209 -6.96 0.82 8.05
C SER A 209 -6.57 -0.48 8.79
N GLY A 210 -7.36 -0.87 9.80
CA GLY A 210 -7.14 -2.08 10.61
C GLY A 210 -5.97 -2.00 11.59
N TYR A 211 -5.35 -0.84 11.77
CA TYR A 211 -4.24 -0.60 12.66
C TYR A 211 -4.61 0.36 13.78
N ASP A 212 -4.39 -0.04 15.03
CA ASP A 212 -4.37 0.87 16.17
C ASP A 212 -2.92 1.15 16.58
N GLY A 213 -2.59 2.40 16.88
CA GLY A 213 -1.23 2.77 17.29
C GLY A 213 -1.10 4.24 17.67
N TRP A 214 0.06 4.59 18.21
CA TRP A 214 0.38 5.92 18.72
C TRP A 214 1.02 6.80 17.65
N VAL A 215 0.53 8.03 17.54
CA VAL A 215 1.11 9.14 16.77
C VAL A 215 1.45 10.28 17.71
N ASP A 216 2.60 10.92 17.51
CA ASP A 216 2.98 12.11 18.27
C ASP A 216 1.96 13.24 18.02
N ARG A 217 1.48 13.87 19.08
CA ARG A 217 0.51 14.98 18.95
C ARG A 217 1.20 16.30 18.63
N HIS A 218 2.48 16.43 18.97
CA HIS A 218 3.28 17.60 18.66
C HIS A 218 3.69 17.56 17.21
N ALA A 219 3.79 18.75 16.61
CA ALA A 219 4.25 18.84 15.25
C ALA A 219 5.71 18.35 15.15
N VAL A 220 5.94 17.41 14.24
CA VAL A 220 7.28 16.85 13.99
C VAL A 220 7.84 17.53 12.75
N TYR A 221 8.94 18.27 12.95
CA TYR A 221 9.69 18.91 11.87
C TYR A 221 10.92 18.08 11.50
N ASP A 222 10.94 17.58 10.27
CA ASP A 222 12.15 17.01 9.65
C ASP A 222 12.94 18.14 8.97
N ALA A 223 14.03 18.53 9.63
CA ALA A 223 14.93 19.57 9.14
C ALA A 223 15.62 19.23 7.82
N SER A 224 15.81 17.94 7.51
CA SER A 224 16.47 17.50 6.30
C SER A 224 15.55 17.55 5.08
N ALA A 225 14.27 17.22 5.28
CA ALA A 225 13.24 17.28 4.25
C ALA A 225 12.56 18.66 4.17
N SER A 226 12.78 19.54 5.15
CA SER A 226 12.02 20.79 5.34
C SER A 226 10.52 20.55 5.40
N THR A 227 10.12 19.46 6.05
CA THR A 227 8.72 19.03 6.17
C THR A 227 8.28 19.00 7.61
N GLU A 228 7.07 19.51 7.85
CA GLU A 228 6.38 19.41 9.12
C GLU A 228 5.10 18.58 8.95
N THR A 229 4.84 17.72 9.94
CA THR A 229 3.63 16.90 10.05
C THR A 229 2.99 17.15 11.41
N TRP A 230 1.66 17.17 11.47
CA TRP A 230 0.94 17.32 12.74
C TRP A 230 -0.43 16.68 12.67
N VAL A 231 -1.01 16.46 13.85
CA VAL A 231 -2.34 15.90 14.02
C VAL A 231 -3.18 16.81 14.90
N SER A 232 -4.51 16.76 14.74
CA SER A 232 -5.42 17.54 15.57
C SER A 232 -6.71 16.79 15.84
N ILE A 233 -7.22 16.89 17.07
CA ILE A 233 -8.54 16.39 17.39
C ILE A 233 -9.58 17.33 16.77
N ILE A 234 -10.54 16.77 16.05
CA ILE A 234 -11.70 17.49 15.52
C ILE A 234 -12.90 17.11 16.38
N PRO A 235 -13.53 18.04 17.12
CA PRO A 235 -14.72 17.75 17.91
C PRO A 235 -15.86 17.19 17.04
N SER A 236 -16.59 16.21 17.55
CA SER A 236 -17.62 15.49 16.79
C SER A 236 -18.69 16.40 16.17
N ASN A 237 -19.04 17.52 16.82
CA ASN A 237 -19.99 18.51 16.31
C ASN A 237 -19.44 19.41 15.18
N GLN A 238 -18.17 19.26 14.82
CA GLN A 238 -17.52 19.95 13.69
C GLN A 238 -17.16 18.99 12.55
N VAL A 239 -17.37 17.70 12.73
CA VAL A 239 -17.20 16.67 11.70
C VAL A 239 -18.39 16.70 10.75
N GLN A 240 -18.13 16.87 9.46
CA GLN A 240 -19.15 16.92 8.41
C GLN A 240 -19.07 15.75 7.44
N ASN A 241 -17.91 15.09 7.35
CA ASN A 241 -17.67 13.95 6.47
C ASN A 241 -16.71 12.97 7.14
N ILE A 242 -16.93 11.67 6.93
CA ILE A 242 -16.09 10.57 7.42
C ILE A 242 -16.07 9.52 6.32
N SER A 243 -14.95 8.82 6.14
CA SER A 243 -14.91 7.71 5.19
C SER A 243 -16.00 6.67 5.47
N TYR A 244 -16.69 6.23 4.42
CA TYR A 244 -17.78 5.25 4.53
C TYR A 244 -17.83 4.34 3.31
N TYR A 245 -18.46 3.19 3.48
CA TYR A 245 -18.70 2.21 2.44
C TYR A 245 -20.16 2.23 2.03
N THR A 246 -20.43 1.97 0.76
CA THR A 246 -21.78 1.75 0.24
C THR A 246 -21.74 0.67 -0.82
N LYS A 247 -22.90 0.03 -1.00
CA LYS A 247 -23.17 -0.87 -2.10
C LYS A 247 -23.79 -0.09 -3.27
N GLU A 248 -23.24 -0.28 -4.45
CA GLU A 248 -23.82 0.17 -5.72
C GLU A 248 -23.89 -1.02 -6.69
N GLY A 249 -25.07 -1.60 -6.85
CA GLY A 249 -25.26 -2.86 -7.56
C GLY A 249 -24.54 -4.02 -6.85
N GLU A 250 -23.50 -4.57 -7.47
CA GLU A 250 -22.63 -5.59 -6.86
C GLU A 250 -21.35 -5.01 -6.28
N ASP A 251 -21.06 -3.74 -6.53
CA ASP A 251 -19.79 -3.10 -6.20
C ASP A 251 -19.81 -2.59 -4.76
N LEU A 252 -18.75 -2.90 -4.02
CA LEU A 252 -18.42 -2.24 -2.76
C LEU A 252 -17.59 -1.01 -3.07
N ILE A 253 -18.12 0.16 -2.72
CA ILE A 253 -17.45 1.44 -2.90
C ILE A 253 -17.05 2.00 -1.55
N HIS A 254 -15.77 2.26 -1.37
CA HIS A 254 -15.23 3.03 -0.26
C HIS A 254 -15.14 4.51 -0.68
N TYR A 255 -15.91 5.37 -0.03
CA TYR A 255 -15.83 6.82 -0.17
C TYR A 255 -14.84 7.35 0.86
N LEU A 256 -13.64 7.70 0.42
CA LEU A 256 -12.58 8.24 1.27
C LEU A 256 -12.78 9.74 1.51
N ALA A 257 -12.85 10.18 2.76
CA ALA A 257 -12.84 11.60 3.08
C ALA A 257 -11.50 12.24 2.68
N GLN A 258 -11.58 13.44 2.11
CA GLN A 258 -10.43 14.28 1.75
C GLN A 258 -10.32 15.50 2.68
N ASP A 259 -11.45 15.91 3.26
CA ASP A 259 -11.51 16.85 4.38
C ASP A 259 -12.74 16.52 5.24
N VAL A 260 -12.51 16.13 6.48
CA VAL A 260 -13.58 15.81 7.44
C VAL A 260 -14.47 16.99 7.82
N ARG A 261 -14.02 18.22 7.54
CA ARG A 261 -14.79 19.46 7.78
C ARG A 261 -15.58 19.91 6.55
N ASP A 262 -15.47 19.23 5.42
CA ASP A 262 -16.24 19.52 4.20
C ASP A 262 -17.07 18.30 3.79
N ALA A 263 -18.40 18.45 3.87
CA ALA A 263 -19.38 17.42 3.50
C ALA A 263 -19.23 16.87 2.06
N LEU A 264 -18.59 17.62 1.15
CA LEU A 264 -18.43 17.25 -0.26
C LEU A 264 -17.04 16.71 -0.60
N ALA A 265 -16.06 16.85 0.29
CA ALA A 265 -14.68 16.48 0.03
C ALA A 265 -14.46 14.96 0.21
N LYS A 266 -14.79 14.18 -0.81
CA LYS A 266 -14.60 12.72 -0.82
C LYS A 266 -14.28 12.15 -2.20
N THR A 267 -13.58 11.02 -2.21
CA THR A 267 -13.18 10.29 -3.42
C THR A 267 -13.73 8.85 -3.37
N PRO A 268 -14.51 8.40 -4.37
CA PRO A 268 -15.00 7.03 -4.43
C PRO A 268 -13.92 6.07 -4.94
N LEU A 269 -13.87 4.87 -4.36
CA LEU A 269 -13.01 3.77 -4.78
C LEU A 269 -13.82 2.48 -4.81
N ILE A 270 -13.91 1.83 -5.98
CA ILE A 270 -14.45 0.47 -6.08
C ILE A 270 -13.37 -0.49 -5.58
N ILE A 271 -13.64 -1.21 -4.49
CA ILE A 271 -12.64 -2.05 -3.81
C ILE A 271 -12.89 -3.56 -3.93
N GLY A 272 -14.10 -3.97 -4.29
CA GLY A 272 -14.47 -5.38 -4.31
C GLY A 272 -15.97 -5.59 -4.49
N LYS A 273 -16.41 -6.83 -4.26
CA LYS A 273 -17.84 -7.19 -4.26
C LYS A 273 -18.48 -6.83 -2.92
N ALA A 274 -19.63 -6.18 -2.95
CA ALA A 274 -20.37 -5.82 -1.74
C ALA A 274 -20.94 -7.04 -1.02
N PRO A 275 -20.88 -7.09 0.33
CA PRO A 275 -21.59 -8.09 1.13
C PRO A 275 -23.08 -8.12 0.80
N GLN A 276 -23.68 -9.32 0.84
CA GLN A 276 -25.11 -9.47 0.50
C GLN A 276 -26.04 -8.73 1.47
N TRP A 277 -25.63 -8.59 2.74
CA TRP A 277 -26.40 -7.92 3.78
C TRP A 277 -26.41 -6.38 3.64
N MET A 278 -25.53 -5.79 2.82
CA MET A 278 -25.53 -4.35 2.59
C MET A 278 -26.74 -3.91 1.75
N GLU A 279 -27.40 -2.85 2.22
CA GLU A 279 -28.48 -2.18 1.50
C GLU A 279 -27.93 -1.22 0.44
N GLU A 280 -28.59 -1.17 -0.73
CA GLU A 280 -28.21 -0.30 -1.85
C GLU A 280 -28.19 1.18 -1.42
N GLY A 281 -27.08 1.87 -1.66
CA GLY A 281 -26.93 3.31 -1.39
C GLY A 281 -26.89 3.70 0.09
N LYS A 282 -26.93 2.74 1.04
CA LYS A 282 -26.80 3.02 2.48
C LYS A 282 -25.33 3.14 2.85
N SER A 283 -25.00 4.18 3.62
CA SER A 283 -23.66 4.37 4.19
C SER A 283 -23.44 3.45 5.39
N TYR A 284 -22.30 2.77 5.38
CA TYR A 284 -21.77 1.98 6.49
C TYR A 284 -20.37 2.44 6.84
N TYR A 285 -20.01 2.45 8.12
CA TYR A 285 -18.72 2.95 8.58
C TYR A 285 -17.83 1.80 9.03
N SER A 286 -16.55 1.86 8.69
CA SER A 286 -15.53 0.89 9.11
C SER A 286 -14.15 1.52 8.95
N TYR A 287 -13.24 1.23 9.87
CA TYR A 287 -11.82 1.59 9.73
C TYR A 287 -10.93 0.39 9.44
N ASP A 288 -11.42 -0.85 9.48
CA ASP A 288 -10.65 -2.03 9.08
C ASP A 288 -11.13 -2.68 7.78
N GLY A 289 -12.30 -2.27 7.29
CA GLY A 289 -12.97 -2.91 6.16
C GLY A 289 -13.49 -4.31 6.48
N ILE A 290 -13.54 -4.70 7.76
CA ILE A 290 -13.96 -6.02 8.25
C ILE A 290 -15.24 -5.92 9.07
N TYR A 291 -15.25 -5.03 10.06
CA TYR A 291 -16.37 -4.80 10.95
C TYR A 291 -17.05 -3.48 10.59
N PHE A 292 -18.37 -3.53 10.35
CA PHE A 292 -19.16 -2.40 9.86
C PHE A 292 -20.17 -1.91 10.90
N TYR A 293 -20.45 -0.61 10.86
CA TYR A 293 -21.32 0.09 11.80
C TYR A 293 -22.28 1.02 11.06
N ASP A 294 -23.48 1.23 11.61
CA ASP A 294 -24.43 2.22 11.11
C ASP A 294 -24.06 3.66 11.51
N ASP A 295 -23.17 3.81 12.49
CA ASP A 295 -22.70 5.09 13.02
C ASP A 295 -21.19 5.02 13.27
N TRP A 296 -20.44 5.99 12.74
CA TRP A 296 -18.98 6.05 12.89
C TRP A 296 -18.54 6.22 14.35
N GLN A 297 -19.37 6.86 15.20
CA GLN A 297 -19.05 7.03 16.62
C GLN A 297 -19.11 5.71 17.40
N SER A 298 -19.69 4.66 16.80
CA SER A 298 -19.79 3.32 17.38
C SER A 298 -18.62 2.40 16.99
N ILE A 299 -17.70 2.85 16.13
CA ILE A 299 -16.56 2.02 15.70
C ILE A 299 -15.71 1.64 16.92
N SER A 300 -15.35 0.37 17.01
CA SER A 300 -14.37 -0.14 17.96
C SER A 300 -13.24 -0.90 17.26
N VAL A 301 -12.07 -0.94 17.91
CA VAL A 301 -10.86 -1.64 17.43
C VAL A 301 -11.05 -3.17 17.38
N ASP A 302 -11.94 -3.70 18.21
CA ASP A 302 -12.17 -5.14 18.40
C ASP A 302 -13.47 -5.65 17.75
N GLY A 303 -14.20 -4.82 17.01
CA GLY A 303 -15.44 -5.20 16.33
C GLY A 303 -16.68 -5.25 17.23
N VAL A 304 -16.56 -4.86 18.50
CA VAL A 304 -17.69 -4.81 19.45
C VAL A 304 -18.74 -3.81 18.98
N GLY A 305 -19.97 -4.29 18.81
CA GLY A 305 -21.10 -3.47 18.36
C GLY A 305 -21.25 -3.40 16.84
N ALA A 306 -20.38 -4.06 16.07
CA ALA A 306 -20.50 -4.14 14.62
C ALA A 306 -21.77 -4.89 14.20
N ILE A 307 -22.40 -4.44 13.12
CA ILE A 307 -23.63 -5.05 12.57
C ILE A 307 -23.39 -6.46 12.04
N ASN A 308 -22.15 -6.75 11.64
CA ASN A 308 -21.70 -8.04 11.12
C ASN A 308 -20.74 -8.74 12.11
N SER A 309 -20.87 -8.51 13.41
CA SER A 309 -19.96 -9.10 14.42
C SER A 309 -19.94 -10.63 14.42
N SER A 310 -21.03 -11.28 13.98
CA SER A 310 -21.11 -12.74 13.86
C SER A 310 -20.50 -13.29 12.56
N GLU A 311 -20.36 -12.46 11.53
CA GLU A 311 -19.84 -12.80 10.21
C GLU A 311 -18.97 -11.64 9.69
N PRO A 312 -17.73 -11.52 10.21
CA PRO A 312 -16.81 -10.46 9.81
C PRO A 312 -16.51 -10.55 8.31
N PHE A 313 -16.46 -9.41 7.62
CA PHE A 313 -16.24 -9.37 6.18
C PHE A 313 -14.74 -9.39 5.87
N TYR A 314 -14.35 -10.09 4.83
CA TYR A 314 -12.99 -10.03 4.29
C TYR A 314 -13.10 -9.87 2.78
N ASN A 315 -12.60 -8.74 2.26
CA ASN A 315 -12.60 -8.48 0.83
C ASN A 315 -11.67 -9.49 0.12
N TYR A 316 -12.24 -10.36 -0.72
CA TYR A 316 -11.58 -11.56 -1.22
C TYR A 316 -10.18 -11.29 -1.79
N PHE A 317 -10.06 -10.40 -2.78
CA PHE A 317 -8.76 -10.11 -3.41
C PHE A 317 -7.80 -9.32 -2.52
N GLN A 318 -8.30 -8.66 -1.46
CA GLN A 318 -7.44 -7.98 -0.49
C GLN A 318 -6.75 -8.97 0.46
N TYR A 319 -7.40 -10.09 0.75
CA TYR A 319 -6.92 -11.16 1.63
C TYR A 319 -6.50 -12.43 0.89
N LEU A 320 -6.55 -12.45 -0.44
CA LEU A 320 -6.03 -13.55 -1.26
C LEU A 320 -4.50 -13.63 -1.10
N PRO A 321 -3.95 -14.76 -0.62
CA PRO A 321 -2.51 -14.94 -0.57
C PRO A 321 -1.88 -14.89 -1.97
N TYR A 322 -0.70 -14.28 -2.09
CA TYR A 322 0.13 -14.29 -3.30
C TYR A 322 0.51 -15.71 -3.72
N ARG A 323 0.56 -16.67 -2.78
CA ARG A 323 0.73 -18.11 -3.05
C ARG A 323 -0.51 -18.77 -3.68
N SER A 324 -1.30 -18.03 -4.44
CA SER A 324 -2.39 -18.55 -5.27
C SER A 324 -2.04 -18.38 -6.75
N LYS A 325 -2.82 -18.98 -7.65
CA LYS A 325 -2.70 -18.74 -9.09
C LYS A 325 -3.96 -18.10 -9.66
N THR A 326 -3.79 -17.20 -10.64
CA THR A 326 -4.90 -16.71 -11.47
C THR A 326 -5.29 -17.75 -12.52
N ASN A 327 -6.58 -17.86 -12.82
CA ASN A 327 -7.12 -18.67 -13.92
C ASN A 327 -7.17 -17.91 -15.25
N TYR A 328 -6.70 -16.65 -15.30
CA TYR A 328 -6.66 -15.86 -16.52
C TYR A 328 -5.43 -16.19 -17.37
N THR A 329 -5.65 -16.17 -18.68
CA THR A 329 -4.62 -16.44 -19.70
C THR A 329 -3.98 -15.13 -20.19
N TYR A 330 -2.87 -15.19 -20.93
CA TYR A 330 -2.20 -13.95 -21.35
C TYR A 330 -3.12 -13.11 -22.27
N ASP A 331 -3.86 -13.79 -23.16
CA ASP A 331 -4.82 -13.17 -24.07
C ASP A 331 -5.96 -12.46 -23.32
N GLU A 332 -6.39 -13.01 -22.19
CA GLU A 332 -7.46 -12.44 -21.38
C GLU A 332 -7.00 -11.20 -20.63
N LEU A 333 -5.77 -11.20 -20.10
CA LEU A 333 -5.16 -10.00 -19.53
C LEU A 333 -5.03 -8.88 -20.59
N ASN A 334 -4.61 -9.22 -21.81
CA ASN A 334 -4.55 -8.25 -22.92
C ASN A 334 -5.96 -7.81 -23.38
N THR A 335 -6.94 -8.71 -23.34
CA THR A 335 -8.35 -8.39 -23.61
C THR A 335 -8.88 -7.35 -22.62
N TYR A 336 -8.52 -7.46 -21.34
CA TYR A 336 -8.89 -6.44 -20.36
C TYR A 336 -8.27 -5.08 -20.65
N LEU A 337 -6.98 -5.02 -21.00
CA LEU A 337 -6.34 -3.78 -21.46
C LEU A 337 -7.05 -3.16 -22.67
N ASN A 338 -7.43 -4.00 -23.64
CA ASN A 338 -8.21 -3.57 -24.81
C ASN A 338 -9.57 -2.99 -24.41
N GLN A 339 -10.27 -3.57 -23.43
CA GLN A 339 -11.53 -3.04 -22.89
C GLN A 339 -11.34 -1.70 -22.17
N LEU A 340 -10.17 -1.46 -21.55
CA LEU A 340 -9.78 -0.16 -21.01
C LEU A 340 -9.36 0.85 -22.09
N GLY A 341 -9.28 0.44 -23.35
CA GLY A 341 -8.90 1.27 -24.50
C GLY A 341 -7.41 1.21 -24.87
N TYR A 342 -6.62 0.36 -24.23
CA TYR A 342 -5.19 0.21 -24.49
C TYR A 342 -4.94 -0.95 -25.45
N THR A 343 -4.54 -0.62 -26.67
CA THR A 343 -4.40 -1.58 -27.79
C THR A 343 -3.00 -1.60 -28.38
N GLN A 344 -2.13 -0.70 -27.93
CA GLN A 344 -0.78 -0.52 -28.48
C GLN A 344 0.23 -0.36 -27.35
N LYS A 345 1.43 -0.89 -27.58
CA LYS A 345 2.52 -0.75 -26.61
C LYS A 345 3.09 0.66 -26.63
N ALA A 346 3.14 1.31 -25.45
CA ALA A 346 3.73 2.63 -25.32
C ALA A 346 5.26 2.53 -25.40
N VAL A 347 5.91 3.17 -26.38
CA VAL A 347 7.39 3.16 -26.50
C VAL A 347 8.04 4.55 -26.33
N THR A 348 7.23 5.59 -26.10
CA THR A 348 7.71 6.96 -25.90
C THR A 348 6.79 7.71 -24.94
N TYR A 349 7.37 8.53 -24.06
CA TYR A 349 6.61 9.36 -23.12
C TYR A 349 6.47 10.81 -23.67
N PRO A 350 5.30 11.46 -23.52
CA PRO A 350 4.06 10.92 -22.97
C PRO A 350 3.37 9.94 -23.95
N PRO A 351 2.67 8.91 -23.45
CA PRO A 351 1.95 7.97 -24.30
C PRO A 351 0.71 8.63 -24.91
N THR A 352 0.30 8.17 -26.08
CA THR A 352 -1.00 8.52 -26.68
C THR A 352 -2.15 7.85 -25.92
N GLU A 353 -3.40 8.23 -26.22
CA GLU A 353 -4.59 7.80 -25.46
C GLU A 353 -4.75 6.27 -25.37
N GLY A 354 -4.46 5.54 -26.45
CA GLY A 354 -4.60 4.08 -26.53
C GLY A 354 -3.33 3.27 -26.27
N GLU A 355 -2.30 3.89 -25.70
CA GLU A 355 -1.00 3.26 -25.47
C GLU A 355 -0.75 2.94 -23.98
N SER A 356 -0.20 1.75 -23.71
CA SER A 356 0.27 1.32 -22.39
C SER A 356 1.48 0.39 -22.54
N GLN A 357 2.45 0.46 -21.62
CA GLN A 357 3.56 -0.49 -21.60
C GLN A 357 3.14 -1.92 -21.24
N LEU A 358 1.95 -2.11 -20.65
CA LEU A 358 1.46 -3.42 -20.24
C LEU A 358 0.81 -4.21 -21.39
N VAL A 359 0.59 -3.58 -22.55
CA VAL A 359 0.08 -4.27 -23.74
C VAL A 359 1.07 -5.35 -24.17
N ASP A 360 0.56 -6.55 -24.38
CA ASP A 360 1.31 -7.78 -24.71
C ASP A 360 2.33 -8.23 -23.65
N GLU A 361 2.15 -7.82 -22.38
CA GLU A 361 3.02 -8.22 -21.25
C GLU A 361 2.39 -9.22 -20.29
N GLY A 362 1.15 -9.69 -20.54
CA GLY A 362 0.46 -10.64 -19.65
C GLY A 362 1.25 -11.93 -19.38
N GLU A 363 1.99 -12.40 -20.38
CA GLU A 363 2.88 -13.56 -20.28
C GLU A 363 3.92 -13.41 -19.17
N SER A 364 4.50 -12.22 -19.02
CA SER A 364 5.50 -11.92 -17.99
C SER A 364 5.00 -12.22 -16.58
N PHE A 365 3.72 -11.94 -16.30
CA PHE A 365 3.10 -12.17 -15.00
C PHE A 365 2.76 -13.65 -14.78
N LEU A 366 2.31 -14.35 -15.84
CA LEU A 366 2.01 -15.77 -15.75
C LEU A 366 3.28 -16.62 -15.61
N GLU A 367 4.36 -16.24 -16.28
CA GLU A 367 5.64 -16.91 -16.12
C GLU A 367 6.23 -16.66 -14.71
N ALA A 368 6.14 -15.43 -14.20
CA ALA A 368 6.54 -15.12 -12.82
C ALA A 368 5.73 -15.90 -11.78
N GLN A 369 4.44 -16.14 -12.05
CA GLN A 369 3.59 -16.99 -11.22
C GLN A 369 4.12 -18.42 -11.13
N GLU A 370 4.48 -19.02 -12.26
CA GLU A 370 4.98 -20.41 -12.29
C GLU A 370 6.36 -20.54 -11.64
N LEU A 371 7.24 -19.54 -11.81
CA LEU A 371 8.60 -19.60 -11.28
C LEU A 371 8.67 -19.25 -9.80
N PHE A 372 8.03 -18.16 -9.39
CA PHE A 372 8.22 -17.56 -8.06
C PHE A 372 7.03 -17.77 -7.13
N GLY A 373 5.94 -18.38 -7.61
CA GLY A 373 4.76 -18.67 -6.81
C GLY A 373 3.98 -17.44 -6.40
N ILE A 374 3.90 -16.45 -7.28
CA ILE A 374 3.26 -15.14 -7.07
C ILE A 374 2.05 -15.04 -7.99
N ASN A 375 0.84 -14.84 -7.47
CA ASN A 375 -0.38 -14.77 -8.27
C ASN A 375 -0.26 -13.72 -9.39
N GLY A 376 -0.24 -14.17 -10.65
CA GLY A 376 0.05 -13.31 -11.80
C GLY A 376 -1.03 -12.25 -12.04
N GLY A 377 -2.30 -12.56 -11.76
CA GLY A 377 -3.40 -11.59 -11.87
C GLY A 377 -3.35 -10.52 -10.78
N LEU A 378 -2.92 -10.88 -9.57
CA LEU A 378 -2.72 -9.94 -8.47
C LEU A 378 -1.52 -9.03 -8.74
N GLU A 379 -0.40 -9.59 -9.21
CA GLU A 379 0.78 -8.83 -9.60
C GLU A 379 0.51 -7.91 -10.80
N PHE A 380 -0.24 -8.37 -11.79
CA PHE A 380 -0.71 -7.54 -12.90
C PHE A 380 -1.60 -6.39 -12.42
N SER A 381 -2.52 -6.66 -11.51
CA SER A 381 -3.37 -5.63 -10.89
C SER A 381 -2.56 -4.59 -10.11
N MET A 382 -1.49 -5.02 -9.47
CA MET A 382 -0.53 -4.14 -8.80
C MET A 382 0.26 -3.30 -9.81
N ALA A 383 0.73 -3.89 -10.91
CA ALA A 383 1.40 -3.14 -11.98
C ALA A 383 0.47 -2.08 -12.58
N LEU A 384 -0.82 -2.37 -12.79
CA LEU A 384 -1.81 -1.38 -13.22
C LEU A 384 -1.90 -0.20 -12.25
N HIS A 385 -1.87 -0.47 -10.94
CA HIS A 385 -1.94 0.56 -9.93
C HIS A 385 -0.67 1.44 -9.91
N GLU A 386 0.49 0.81 -9.72
CA GLU A 386 1.78 1.48 -9.49
C GLU A 386 2.26 2.31 -10.68
N SER A 387 1.88 1.92 -11.89
CA SER A 387 2.32 2.59 -13.12
C SER A 387 1.26 3.48 -13.78
N GLY A 388 0.09 3.64 -13.15
CA GLY A 388 -1.04 4.33 -13.78
C GLY A 388 -1.42 3.66 -15.09
N TYR A 389 -1.71 2.36 -15.04
CA TYR A 389 -2.04 1.49 -16.18
C TYR A 389 -0.90 1.31 -17.20
N GLY A 390 0.36 1.33 -16.77
CA GLY A 390 1.54 1.19 -17.65
C GLY A 390 1.92 2.48 -18.39
N ARG A 391 1.45 3.63 -17.91
CA ARG A 391 1.52 4.91 -18.64
C ARG A 391 2.43 5.95 -18.01
N SER A 392 2.92 5.69 -16.79
CA SER A 392 3.83 6.59 -16.11
C SER A 392 5.15 6.72 -16.88
N LYS A 393 5.83 7.85 -16.69
CA LYS A 393 7.14 8.09 -17.28
C LYS A 393 8.16 7.01 -16.89
N ILE A 394 8.12 6.55 -15.64
CA ILE A 394 9.00 5.49 -15.12
C ILE A 394 8.66 4.15 -15.79
N ALA A 395 7.38 3.81 -15.97
CA ALA A 395 7.01 2.59 -16.68
C ALA A 395 7.50 2.61 -18.13
N ILE A 396 7.31 3.73 -18.85
CA ILE A 396 7.64 3.84 -20.27
C ILE A 396 9.13 3.94 -20.53
N GLU A 397 9.83 4.85 -19.86
CA GLU A 397 11.25 5.09 -20.14
C GLU A 397 12.14 4.09 -19.40
N LYS A 398 11.68 3.52 -18.27
CA LYS A 398 12.48 2.63 -17.42
C LYS A 398 12.07 1.16 -17.42
N ASN A 399 11.01 0.78 -18.13
CA ASN A 399 10.41 -0.55 -18.06
C ASN A 399 10.10 -0.99 -16.61
N ASN A 400 9.74 -0.03 -15.76
CA ASN A 400 9.56 -0.24 -14.33
C ASN A 400 8.11 0.08 -13.95
N THR A 401 7.26 -0.93 -13.95
CA THR A 401 5.81 -0.81 -13.72
C THR A 401 5.43 -0.80 -12.24
N PHE A 402 6.40 -0.96 -11.33
CA PHE A 402 6.17 -1.03 -9.88
C PHE A 402 6.87 0.11 -9.12
N GLY A 403 7.44 1.09 -9.84
CA GLY A 403 8.14 2.21 -9.20
C GLY A 403 9.36 1.80 -8.37
N MET A 404 9.96 0.63 -8.63
CA MET A 404 11.03 0.07 -7.78
C MET A 404 12.24 1.01 -7.70
N ASN A 405 12.69 1.27 -6.47
CA ASN A 405 13.77 2.21 -6.12
C ASN A 405 13.51 3.68 -6.51
N ALA A 406 12.28 4.06 -6.87
CA ALA A 406 11.91 5.46 -7.04
C ALA A 406 11.83 6.14 -5.65
N THR A 407 12.80 7.00 -5.32
CA THR A 407 12.81 7.69 -4.01
C THR A 407 12.24 9.10 -4.13
N ASP A 408 11.66 9.64 -3.05
CA ASP A 408 10.98 10.95 -3.05
C ASP A 408 11.85 12.11 -3.56
N GLN A 409 13.17 12.07 -3.32
CA GLN A 409 14.10 13.14 -3.72
C GLN A 409 14.36 13.17 -5.23
N ASN A 410 14.37 12.01 -5.88
CA ASN A 410 14.61 11.88 -7.32
C ASN A 410 13.93 10.62 -7.86
N PRO A 411 12.57 10.59 -7.90
CA PRO A 411 11.85 9.35 -8.18
C PRO A 411 12.24 8.78 -9.54
N TYR A 412 12.28 9.64 -10.55
CA TYR A 412 12.68 9.23 -11.89
C TYR A 412 14.15 8.82 -11.95
N GLY A 413 15.08 9.59 -11.39
CA GLY A 413 16.51 9.29 -11.54
C GLY A 413 16.93 8.02 -10.79
N ASN A 414 16.37 7.78 -9.62
CA ASN A 414 16.73 6.65 -8.76
C ASN A 414 15.97 5.36 -9.09
N ALA A 415 14.80 5.46 -9.74
CA ALA A 415 14.05 4.29 -10.16
C ALA A 415 14.92 3.31 -10.97
N THR A 416 14.78 2.02 -10.70
CA THR A 416 15.49 0.99 -11.44
C THR A 416 15.08 1.02 -12.91
N GLN A 417 16.07 0.94 -13.79
CA GLN A 417 15.89 0.71 -15.22
C GLN A 417 15.97 -0.79 -15.48
N PHE A 418 14.92 -1.36 -16.07
CA PHE A 418 14.93 -2.72 -16.57
C PHE A 418 15.09 -2.73 -18.09
N THR A 419 15.55 -3.86 -18.61
CA THR A 419 15.75 -4.08 -20.05
C THR A 419 14.45 -4.38 -20.78
N SER A 420 13.49 -4.94 -20.05
CA SER A 420 12.15 -5.33 -20.50
C SER A 420 11.18 -5.18 -19.33
N ILE A 421 9.88 -5.11 -19.63
CA ILE A 421 8.84 -5.15 -18.59
C ILE A 421 8.88 -6.50 -17.88
N ARG A 422 9.09 -7.60 -18.62
CA ARG A 422 9.34 -8.94 -18.06
C ARG A 422 10.36 -8.93 -16.92
N ASN A 423 11.52 -8.30 -17.10
CA ASN A 423 12.53 -8.27 -16.04
C ASN A 423 12.11 -7.43 -14.84
N GLY A 424 11.35 -6.35 -15.06
CA GLY A 424 10.73 -5.59 -13.98
C GLY A 424 9.74 -6.44 -13.17
N VAL A 425 8.89 -7.21 -13.86
CA VAL A 425 7.94 -8.16 -13.24
C VAL A 425 8.67 -9.24 -12.46
N PHE A 426 9.66 -9.88 -13.07
CA PHE A 426 10.42 -10.97 -12.43
C PHE A 426 11.16 -10.49 -11.19
N TYR A 427 11.83 -9.34 -11.30
CA TYR A 427 12.55 -8.76 -10.18
C TYR A 427 11.60 -8.37 -9.03
N HIS A 428 10.39 -7.89 -9.36
CA HIS A 428 9.35 -7.62 -8.36
C HIS A 428 8.90 -8.93 -7.68
N ALA A 429 8.46 -9.92 -8.46
CA ALA A 429 8.01 -11.22 -7.96
C ALA A 429 9.06 -11.92 -7.09
N GLU A 430 10.32 -11.96 -7.55
CA GLU A 430 11.43 -12.61 -6.85
C GLU A 430 11.83 -11.82 -5.58
N ARG A 431 12.21 -10.54 -5.73
CA ARG A 431 12.92 -9.79 -4.66
C ARG A 431 12.01 -9.07 -3.69
N TYR A 432 10.90 -8.54 -4.17
CA TYR A 432 9.99 -7.80 -3.33
C TYR A 432 8.98 -8.75 -2.70
N VAL A 433 8.35 -9.60 -3.50
CA VAL A 433 7.27 -10.44 -3.00
C VAL A 433 7.81 -11.75 -2.40
N SER A 434 8.44 -12.62 -3.19
CA SER A 434 8.83 -13.96 -2.74
C SER A 434 9.81 -13.92 -1.56
N TRP A 435 10.92 -13.17 -1.70
CA TRP A 435 11.94 -12.96 -0.66
C TRP A 435 11.62 -11.88 0.37
N GLY A 436 10.50 -11.18 0.23
CA GLY A 436 10.13 -10.11 1.15
C GLY A 436 8.83 -10.39 1.85
N TYR A 437 7.75 -10.12 1.15
CA TYR A 437 6.41 -10.13 1.74
C TYR A 437 5.80 -11.53 1.92
N THR A 438 6.41 -12.59 1.40
CA THR A 438 6.01 -13.98 1.67
C THR A 438 7.05 -14.79 2.43
N ASP A 439 8.19 -14.20 2.82
CA ASP A 439 9.21 -14.88 3.61
C ASP A 439 8.90 -14.79 5.11
N ALA A 440 8.25 -15.82 5.63
CA ALA A 440 7.85 -15.92 7.02
C ALA A 440 9.00 -16.15 8.01
N VAL A 441 10.20 -16.45 7.53
CA VAL A 441 11.34 -16.88 8.35
C VAL A 441 12.36 -15.75 8.52
N SER A 442 12.71 -15.07 7.43
CA SER A 442 13.92 -14.24 7.42
C SER A 442 13.68 -12.75 7.20
N ASP A 443 12.60 -12.34 6.51
CA ASP A 443 12.44 -10.95 6.07
C ASP A 443 11.61 -10.09 7.06
N PHE A 444 12.12 -8.90 7.36
CA PHE A 444 11.49 -7.96 8.29
C PHE A 444 10.20 -7.33 7.75
N ARG A 445 9.97 -7.40 6.43
CA ARG A 445 8.79 -6.89 5.72
C ARG A 445 7.62 -7.87 5.73
N TYR A 446 7.79 -9.07 6.28
CA TYR A 446 6.73 -10.08 6.31
C TYR A 446 5.65 -9.79 7.36
N TYR A 447 4.41 -9.68 6.90
CA TYR A 447 3.19 -9.41 7.71
C TYR A 447 2.00 -10.24 7.24
N GLY A 448 2.27 -11.35 6.56
CA GLY A 448 1.26 -12.14 5.87
C GLY A 448 1.36 -11.99 4.35
N PRO A 449 0.94 -13.02 3.61
CA PRO A 449 1.23 -13.17 2.18
C PRO A 449 0.24 -12.43 1.27
N HIS A 450 -0.52 -11.45 1.76
CA HIS A 450 -1.61 -10.77 1.06
C HIS A 450 -1.37 -9.25 0.98
N VAL A 451 -2.09 -8.54 0.10
CA VAL A 451 -1.93 -7.07 -0.01
C VAL A 451 -2.41 -6.34 1.25
N GLY A 452 -3.52 -6.78 1.83
CA GLY A 452 -3.96 -6.42 3.17
C GLY A 452 -4.26 -4.93 3.41
N ASN A 453 -3.97 -4.48 4.62
CA ASN A 453 -4.21 -3.12 5.12
C ASN A 453 -3.08 -2.74 6.11
N LYS A 454 -3.23 -1.67 6.90
CA LYS A 454 -2.19 -1.29 7.87
C LYS A 454 -2.09 -2.24 9.07
N GLY A 455 -3.09 -3.09 9.30
CA GLY A 455 -3.10 -4.11 10.33
C GLY A 455 -2.37 -5.41 9.96
N SER A 456 -2.37 -5.82 8.69
CA SER A 456 -1.67 -7.00 8.20
C SER A 456 -1.46 -7.00 6.68
N GLY A 457 -0.53 -7.80 6.20
CA GLY A 457 -0.16 -7.93 4.78
C GLY A 457 0.88 -6.90 4.34
N MET A 458 1.07 -6.80 3.03
CA MET A 458 2.11 -5.97 2.42
C MET A 458 1.99 -4.49 2.80
N ASN A 459 0.77 -3.97 2.88
CA ASN A 459 0.52 -2.55 3.11
C ASN A 459 1.09 -2.03 4.46
N VAL A 460 1.40 -2.91 5.41
CA VAL A 460 2.09 -2.52 6.65
C VAL A 460 3.44 -1.84 6.36
N LYS A 461 4.19 -2.30 5.36
CA LYS A 461 5.53 -1.78 5.01
C LYS A 461 5.69 -1.28 3.57
N TYR A 462 4.81 -1.67 2.66
CA TYR A 462 4.98 -1.41 1.23
C TYR A 462 4.72 0.05 0.85
N ALA A 463 3.59 0.61 1.28
CA ALA A 463 3.14 1.94 0.86
C ALA A 463 2.78 2.81 2.07
N SER A 464 2.93 4.13 1.96
CA SER A 464 2.40 5.07 2.96
C SER A 464 0.89 5.31 2.81
N ASP A 465 0.30 4.90 1.70
CA ASP A 465 -1.15 4.96 1.47
C ASP A 465 -1.86 3.87 2.29
N PRO A 466 -2.68 4.23 3.29
CA PRO A 466 -3.37 3.27 4.13
C PRO A 466 -4.33 2.35 3.36
N TYR A 467 -4.80 2.77 2.19
CA TYR A 467 -5.78 2.06 1.38
C TYR A 467 -5.16 1.46 0.11
N TRP A 468 -3.83 1.38 0.03
CA TRP A 468 -3.11 0.77 -1.08
C TRP A 468 -3.62 -0.65 -1.39
N GLY A 469 -3.74 -1.51 -0.36
CA GLY A 469 -4.22 -2.88 -0.55
C GLY A 469 -5.67 -2.97 -1.05
N GLU A 470 -6.54 -2.04 -0.64
CA GLU A 470 -7.91 -1.93 -1.19
C GLU A 470 -7.90 -1.51 -2.66
N LYS A 471 -6.99 -0.60 -3.05
CA LYS A 471 -6.84 -0.16 -4.44
C LYS A 471 -6.38 -1.32 -5.34
N ILE A 472 -5.40 -2.10 -4.90
CA ILE A 472 -4.95 -3.30 -5.64
C ILE A 472 -6.08 -4.32 -5.76
N ALA A 473 -6.76 -4.64 -4.65
CA ALA A 473 -7.90 -5.55 -4.66
C ALA A 473 -9.02 -5.07 -5.59
N GLY A 474 -9.28 -3.76 -5.61
CA GLY A 474 -10.24 -3.14 -6.52
C GLY A 474 -9.85 -3.24 -7.99
N HIS A 475 -8.56 -3.14 -8.32
CA HIS A 475 -8.07 -3.39 -9.70
C HIS A 475 -8.32 -4.84 -10.12
N TYR A 476 -8.00 -5.80 -9.25
CA TYR A 476 -8.22 -7.22 -9.54
C TYR A 476 -9.71 -7.52 -9.66
N TYR A 477 -10.54 -7.04 -8.74
CA TYR A 477 -11.99 -7.21 -8.81
C TYR A 477 -12.59 -6.68 -10.12
N ARG A 478 -12.17 -5.49 -10.57
CA ARG A 478 -12.66 -4.92 -11.84
C ARG A 478 -12.22 -5.76 -13.05
N MET A 479 -10.98 -6.23 -13.05
CA MET A 479 -10.48 -7.14 -14.09
C MET A 479 -11.28 -8.45 -14.11
N ASP A 480 -11.42 -9.09 -12.94
CA ASP A 480 -12.12 -10.34 -12.78
C ASP A 480 -13.58 -10.23 -13.22
N LYS A 481 -14.29 -9.19 -12.75
CA LYS A 481 -15.66 -8.89 -13.17
C LYS A 481 -15.79 -8.66 -14.68
N ALA A 482 -14.83 -7.96 -15.30
CA ALA A 482 -14.85 -7.65 -16.72
C ALA A 482 -14.57 -8.88 -17.61
N LEU A 483 -13.81 -9.85 -17.10
CA LEU A 483 -13.41 -11.07 -17.81
C LEU A 483 -14.25 -12.31 -17.45
N GLY A 484 -15.33 -12.14 -16.66
CA GLY A 484 -16.33 -13.18 -16.41
C GLY A 484 -16.24 -13.88 -15.06
N GLY A 485 -15.38 -13.43 -14.15
CA GLY A 485 -15.40 -13.85 -12.74
C GLY A 485 -14.78 -15.21 -12.46
N LYS A 486 -13.61 -15.52 -13.04
CA LYS A 486 -12.94 -16.81 -12.88
C LYS A 486 -12.22 -16.99 -11.54
N ASP A 487 -11.77 -15.90 -10.92
CA ASP A 487 -10.90 -15.97 -9.74
C ASP A 487 -11.60 -15.62 -8.43
N TYR A 488 -12.67 -14.81 -8.46
CA TYR A 488 -13.38 -14.45 -7.24
C TYR A 488 -13.98 -15.70 -6.55
N ASN A 489 -13.61 -15.93 -5.29
CA ASN A 489 -13.96 -17.13 -4.52
C ASN A 489 -13.52 -18.46 -5.17
N TYR A 490 -12.56 -18.46 -6.10
CA TYR A 490 -12.06 -19.70 -6.70
C TYR A 490 -11.40 -20.60 -5.66
N TYR A 491 -10.64 -20.02 -4.73
CA TYR A 491 -10.08 -20.73 -3.58
C TYR A 491 -10.83 -20.39 -2.29
N GLN A 492 -11.01 -21.40 -1.45
CA GLN A 492 -11.42 -21.23 -0.06
C GLN A 492 -10.27 -20.62 0.76
N LEU A 493 -10.57 -19.55 1.50
CA LEU A 493 -9.63 -18.93 2.42
C LEU A 493 -9.96 -19.31 3.86
N ALA A 494 -8.96 -19.27 4.73
CA ALA A 494 -9.18 -19.27 6.17
C ALA A 494 -8.38 -18.13 6.81
N ILE A 495 -8.94 -17.47 7.83
CA ILE A 495 -8.30 -16.34 8.51
C ILE A 495 -8.05 -16.68 9.97
N LYS A 496 -6.82 -16.48 10.41
CA LYS A 496 -6.50 -16.34 11.83
C LYS A 496 -6.72 -14.87 12.22
N GLN A 497 -7.77 -14.60 12.99
CA GLN A 497 -8.20 -13.23 13.28
C GLN A 497 -7.34 -12.53 14.32
N ASN A 498 -6.95 -13.23 15.39
CA ASN A 498 -6.22 -12.68 16.52
C ASN A 498 -4.70 -12.59 16.26
N ASN A 499 -3.95 -11.95 17.18
CA ASN A 499 -2.50 -11.81 17.10
C ASN A 499 -1.72 -12.99 17.70
N GLN A 500 -2.35 -14.12 17.99
CA GLN A 500 -1.64 -15.27 18.52
C GLN A 500 -0.68 -15.82 17.47
N VAL A 501 0.49 -16.26 17.92
CA VAL A 501 1.48 -16.91 17.05
C VAL A 501 1.11 -18.37 16.91
N ILE A 502 0.86 -18.81 15.67
CA ILE A 502 0.42 -20.18 15.37
C ILE A 502 1.51 -20.87 14.57
N PRO A 503 1.87 -22.12 14.94
CA PRO A 503 2.82 -22.90 14.16
C PRO A 503 2.17 -23.42 12.88
N VAL A 504 2.91 -23.28 11.78
CA VAL A 504 2.65 -23.95 10.51
C VAL A 504 3.57 -25.16 10.44
N HIS A 505 3.01 -26.34 10.16
CA HIS A 505 3.73 -27.60 10.18
C HIS A 505 3.96 -28.16 8.78
N LEU A 506 5.11 -28.79 8.56
CA LEU A 506 5.50 -29.49 7.33
C LEU A 506 4.62 -30.70 7.05
N ASP A 507 4.11 -31.33 8.10
CA ASP A 507 3.33 -32.57 8.02
C ASP A 507 2.29 -32.67 9.13
N SER A 508 1.47 -33.71 9.05
CA SER A 508 0.47 -34.05 10.05
C SER A 508 1.07 -34.52 11.39
N GLU A 509 2.37 -34.81 11.44
CA GLU A 509 3.08 -35.25 12.67
C GLU A 509 3.51 -34.06 13.54
N GLY A 510 3.40 -32.83 13.03
CA GLY A 510 3.65 -31.60 13.77
C GLY A 510 5.09 -31.09 13.67
N ASN A 511 5.84 -31.49 12.63
CA ASN A 511 7.16 -30.92 12.38
C ASN A 511 7.02 -29.44 11.95
N LEU A 512 7.70 -28.52 12.63
CA LEU A 512 7.57 -27.08 12.40
C LEU A 512 8.16 -26.66 11.05
N ALA A 513 7.39 -25.90 10.26
CA ALA A 513 7.88 -25.18 9.08
C ALA A 513 8.27 -23.74 9.47
N TYR A 514 7.28 -22.95 9.90
CA TYR A 514 7.45 -21.55 10.31
C TYR A 514 6.32 -21.14 11.26
N LEU A 515 6.36 -19.91 11.76
CA LEU A 515 5.31 -19.35 12.61
C LEU A 515 4.61 -18.20 11.90
N THR A 516 3.31 -18.00 12.15
CA THR A 516 2.53 -16.85 11.65
C THR A 516 2.89 -15.54 12.37
N SER A 517 4.16 -15.17 12.34
CA SER A 517 4.74 -14.03 13.05
C SER A 517 5.91 -13.47 12.28
N ASN A 518 6.15 -12.17 12.43
CA ASN A 518 7.39 -11.57 11.96
C ASN A 518 8.54 -11.97 12.91
N GLN A 519 9.43 -12.88 12.50
CA GLN A 519 10.48 -13.43 13.35
C GLN A 519 11.49 -12.39 13.81
N GLN A 520 11.79 -11.39 12.98
CA GLN A 520 12.74 -10.33 13.32
C GLN A 520 12.28 -9.50 14.51
N GLN A 521 10.97 -9.41 14.73
CA GLN A 521 10.36 -8.59 15.78
C GLN A 521 9.47 -9.39 16.75
N SER A 522 9.49 -10.73 16.65
CA SER A 522 8.78 -11.66 17.55
C SER A 522 7.30 -11.33 17.79
N THR A 523 6.61 -10.82 16.77
CA THR A 523 5.22 -10.32 16.89
C THR A 523 4.27 -11.11 16.01
N GLY A 524 3.14 -11.54 16.59
CA GLY A 524 2.09 -12.25 15.87
C GLY A 524 1.26 -11.33 14.97
N ILE A 525 0.81 -11.89 13.85
CA ILE A 525 0.10 -11.14 12.81
C ILE A 525 -1.41 -11.37 12.96
N ARG A 526 -2.22 -10.30 13.02
CA ARG A 526 -3.70 -10.36 13.03
C ARG A 526 -4.24 -10.56 11.62
N ASN A 527 -5.48 -11.04 11.49
CA ASN A 527 -6.16 -11.19 10.20
C ASN A 527 -5.28 -11.85 9.13
N TYR A 528 -4.62 -12.94 9.50
CA TYR A 528 -3.63 -13.63 8.67
C TYR A 528 -4.35 -14.69 7.81
N PRO A 529 -4.33 -14.56 6.48
CA PRO A 529 -4.99 -15.50 5.59
C PRO A 529 -4.11 -16.71 5.27
N VAL A 530 -4.75 -17.86 5.09
CA VAL A 530 -4.18 -19.05 4.47
C VAL A 530 -5.09 -19.52 3.33
N LEU A 531 -4.48 -20.13 2.32
CA LEU A 531 -5.20 -20.78 1.22
C LEU A 531 -5.48 -22.24 1.61
N VAL A 532 -6.76 -22.65 1.64
CA VAL A 532 -7.14 -24.01 2.06
C VAL A 532 -7.08 -24.98 0.87
N LEU A 533 -6.29 -26.05 1.01
CA LEU A 533 -6.16 -27.13 0.01
C LEU A 533 -6.99 -28.37 0.35
N ALA A 534 -7.24 -28.61 1.64
CA ALA A 534 -8.12 -29.65 2.15
C ALA A 534 -8.48 -29.38 3.62
N GLN A 535 -9.69 -29.78 4.01
CA GLN A 535 -10.12 -29.81 5.40
C GLN A 535 -10.04 -31.24 5.96
N MET A 536 -9.48 -31.38 7.15
CA MET A 536 -9.43 -32.63 7.92
C MET A 536 -10.17 -32.42 9.25
N GLU A 537 -10.28 -33.46 10.08
CA GLU A 537 -11.02 -33.39 11.34
C GLU A 537 -10.47 -32.29 12.28
N ASP A 538 -9.16 -32.29 12.53
CA ASP A 538 -8.51 -31.35 13.46
C ASP A 538 -7.50 -30.39 12.77
N GLN A 539 -7.30 -30.52 11.46
CA GLN A 539 -6.27 -29.78 10.71
C GLN A 539 -6.80 -29.24 9.39
N LEU A 540 -6.19 -28.15 8.94
CA LEU A 540 -6.28 -27.67 7.56
C LEU A 540 -4.97 -27.98 6.85
N LYS A 541 -5.07 -28.54 5.64
CA LYS A 541 -3.98 -28.52 4.68
C LYS A 541 -4.02 -27.20 3.94
N ILE A 542 -2.90 -26.50 3.88
CA ILE A 542 -2.80 -25.16 3.31
C ILE A 542 -1.67 -25.08 2.29
N GLN A 543 -1.77 -24.10 1.38
CA GLN A 543 -0.62 -23.68 0.59
C GLN A 543 0.32 -22.85 1.48
N SER A 544 1.59 -23.24 1.55
CA SER A 544 2.58 -22.62 2.43
C SER A 544 3.08 -21.28 1.91
N ASP A 545 3.26 -20.29 2.77
CA ASP A 545 3.93 -19.02 2.43
C ASP A 545 5.39 -19.24 1.99
N MET A 546 6.08 -20.16 2.66
CA MET A 546 7.45 -20.56 2.34
C MET A 546 7.47 -21.69 1.31
N PRO A 547 8.44 -21.70 0.37
CA PRO A 547 8.68 -22.86 -0.47
C PRO A 547 9.12 -24.05 0.40
N ILE A 548 8.54 -25.22 0.15
CA ILE A 548 8.87 -26.48 0.83
C ILE A 548 9.26 -27.52 -0.21
N SER A 549 10.36 -28.22 0.04
CA SER A 549 10.81 -29.36 -0.77
C SER A 549 11.42 -30.41 0.15
N GLU A 550 11.19 -31.70 -0.15
CA GLU A 550 11.70 -32.82 0.65
C GLU A 550 11.42 -32.69 2.16
N GLN A 551 10.27 -32.12 2.53
CA GLN A 551 9.86 -31.84 3.91
C GLN A 551 10.78 -30.84 4.66
N GLU A 552 11.43 -29.94 3.93
CA GLU A 552 12.23 -28.85 4.50
C GLU A 552 11.80 -27.50 3.91
N VAL A 553 11.87 -26.45 4.74
CA VAL A 553 11.69 -25.06 4.27
C VAL A 553 12.93 -24.64 3.50
N ILE A 554 12.73 -24.06 2.32
CA ILE A 554 13.82 -23.61 1.46
C ILE A 554 14.01 -22.10 1.62
N GLU A 555 15.11 -21.68 2.25
CA GLU A 555 15.39 -20.26 2.52
C GLU A 555 16.27 -19.58 1.44
N SER A 556 16.82 -20.35 0.50
CA SER A 556 17.86 -19.85 -0.43
C SER A 556 17.57 -20.09 -1.92
N ASP A 557 16.54 -20.87 -2.24
CA ASP A 557 16.05 -21.04 -3.61
C ASP A 557 14.92 -20.04 -3.84
N ILE A 558 14.90 -19.43 -5.01
CA ILE A 558 13.90 -18.42 -5.41
C ILE A 558 12.65 -19.06 -5.99
N THR A 559 12.76 -20.32 -6.40
CA THR A 559 11.67 -21.02 -7.06
C THR A 559 10.63 -21.52 -6.07
N TYR A 560 9.36 -21.45 -6.47
CA TYR A 560 8.25 -21.92 -5.66
C TYR A 560 7.49 -23.01 -6.39
N ASN A 561 7.53 -24.22 -5.85
CA ASN A 561 6.78 -25.34 -6.40
C ASN A 561 5.45 -25.49 -5.64
N PHE A 562 4.33 -25.20 -6.30
CA PHE A 562 3.00 -25.31 -5.71
C PHE A 562 2.64 -26.73 -5.27
N GLU A 563 3.12 -27.77 -5.97
CA GLU A 563 2.83 -29.17 -5.66
C GLU A 563 3.49 -29.62 -4.35
N THR A 564 4.72 -29.16 -4.08
CA THR A 564 5.46 -29.57 -2.88
C THR A 564 5.31 -28.60 -1.71
N SER A 565 4.92 -27.35 -1.97
CA SER A 565 4.84 -26.28 -0.96
C SER A 565 3.54 -26.29 -0.17
N GLU A 566 3.17 -27.45 0.37
CA GLU A 566 1.98 -27.65 1.17
C GLU A 566 2.35 -27.75 2.66
N ALA A 567 1.47 -27.28 3.54
CA ALA A 567 1.69 -27.30 4.98
C ALA A 567 0.37 -27.53 5.76
N TYR A 568 0.46 -27.60 7.09
CA TYR A 568 -0.64 -27.94 7.99
C TYR A 568 -0.77 -26.95 9.14
N VAL A 569 -2.00 -26.55 9.44
CA VAL A 569 -2.36 -25.74 10.61
C VAL A 569 -3.53 -26.37 11.36
N SER A 570 -3.70 -26.02 12.63
CA SER A 570 -4.88 -26.43 13.42
C SER A 570 -6.15 -25.83 12.83
N ARG A 571 -7.21 -26.64 12.74
CA ARG A 571 -8.51 -26.20 12.21
C ARG A 571 -9.23 -25.20 13.13
N ASP A 572 -9.06 -25.35 14.44
CA ASP A 572 -9.75 -24.56 15.47
C ASP A 572 -9.24 -23.12 15.55
N ASP A 573 -8.04 -22.88 15.06
CA ASP A 573 -7.35 -21.61 15.11
C ASP A 573 -7.75 -20.63 13.98
N PHE A 574 -8.52 -21.12 13.00
CA PHE A 574 -8.87 -20.40 11.79
C PHE A 574 -10.38 -20.36 11.54
N MET A 575 -10.87 -19.18 11.15
CA MET A 575 -12.21 -19.01 10.61
C MET A 575 -12.18 -19.29 9.10
N LEU A 576 -12.95 -20.27 8.63
CA LEU A 576 -13.15 -20.47 7.20
C LEU A 576 -13.97 -19.33 6.61
N LEU A 577 -13.52 -18.83 5.47
CA LEU A 577 -14.26 -17.89 4.65
C LEU A 577 -14.91 -18.63 3.48
N ASN A 578 -15.80 -17.90 2.79
CA ASN A 578 -16.40 -18.24 1.51
C ASN A 578 -16.93 -19.69 1.38
N GLU A 579 -17.38 -20.08 0.19
CA GLU A 579 -17.90 -21.43 -0.02
C GLU A 579 -16.73 -22.44 -0.01
N GLU A 580 -17.01 -23.66 0.44
CA GLU A 580 -16.01 -24.73 0.40
C GLU A 580 -15.70 -25.10 -1.05
N THR A 581 -14.42 -24.98 -1.43
CA THR A 581 -13.90 -25.36 -2.73
C THR A 581 -12.79 -26.39 -2.56
N SER A 582 -12.66 -27.33 -3.48
CA SER A 582 -11.53 -28.27 -3.52
C SER A 582 -10.40 -27.83 -4.46
N ASN A 583 -10.45 -26.60 -4.97
CA ASN A 583 -9.53 -26.12 -6.00
C ASN A 583 -8.13 -25.88 -5.44
N ARG A 584 -7.11 -26.24 -6.22
CA ARG A 584 -5.70 -26.10 -5.80
C ARG A 584 -4.87 -25.32 -6.82
N PRO A 585 -3.88 -24.53 -6.37
CA PRO A 585 -3.01 -23.80 -7.30
C PRO A 585 -2.27 -24.70 -8.29
N ASN A 586 -1.85 -25.91 -7.89
CA ASN A 586 -1.19 -26.86 -8.79
C ASN A 586 -2.14 -27.49 -9.84
N GLU A 587 -3.45 -27.25 -9.71
CA GLU A 587 -4.48 -27.63 -10.69
C GLU A 587 -4.84 -26.46 -11.61
N VAL A 588 -4.19 -25.30 -11.48
CA VAL A 588 -4.37 -24.16 -12.39
C VAL A 588 -3.23 -24.17 -13.41
N MET A 589 -3.61 -24.32 -14.68
CA MET A 589 -2.72 -24.30 -15.83
C MET A 589 -3.24 -23.29 -16.85
N THR A 590 -2.69 -22.10 -16.80
CA THR A 590 -2.94 -21.04 -17.78
C THR A 590 -1.79 -20.89 -18.76
N TYR A 591 -0.59 -21.36 -18.39
CA TYR A 591 0.65 -21.13 -19.12
C TYR A 591 1.62 -22.32 -19.01
N VAL A 592 2.26 -22.69 -20.11
CA VAL A 592 3.35 -23.66 -20.20
C VAL A 592 4.47 -23.10 -21.07
N ALA A 593 5.70 -23.10 -20.57
CA ALA A 593 6.88 -22.75 -21.34
C ALA A 593 7.61 -24.01 -21.83
N LEU A 594 8.06 -24.01 -23.09
CA LEU A 594 8.84 -25.07 -23.72
C LEU A 594 10.01 -24.48 -24.49
N SER A 595 11.12 -25.21 -24.60
CA SER A 595 12.13 -24.96 -25.60
C SER A 595 11.75 -25.54 -26.97
N VAL A 596 12.27 -24.97 -28.06
CA VAL A 596 12.14 -25.59 -29.40
C VAL A 596 12.73 -27.01 -29.38
N GLY A 597 11.92 -27.99 -29.77
CA GLY A 597 12.25 -29.41 -29.76
C GLY A 597 12.01 -30.13 -28.44
N GLU A 598 11.59 -29.42 -27.39
CA GLU A 598 11.23 -30.04 -26.11
C GLU A 598 9.92 -30.83 -26.24
N GLU A 599 9.89 -32.00 -25.58
CA GLU A 599 8.73 -32.87 -25.50
C GLU A 599 8.34 -33.07 -24.03
N VAL A 600 7.08 -32.77 -23.69
CA VAL A 600 6.55 -33.00 -22.34
C VAL A 600 5.33 -33.90 -22.43
N GLU A 601 5.28 -34.92 -21.57
CA GLU A 601 4.13 -35.82 -21.47
C GLU A 601 2.91 -35.04 -20.97
N LEU A 602 1.77 -35.12 -21.68
CA LEU A 602 0.54 -34.48 -21.25
C LEU A 602 0.05 -35.01 -19.90
N THR A 603 0.34 -36.27 -19.57
CA THR A 603 0.01 -36.81 -18.24
C THR A 603 0.85 -36.20 -17.13
N GLN A 604 2.05 -35.70 -17.43
CA GLN A 604 2.87 -34.97 -16.46
C GLN A 604 2.32 -33.56 -16.26
N LEU A 605 1.97 -32.87 -17.36
CA LEU A 605 1.36 -31.54 -17.31
C LEU A 605 -0.01 -31.58 -16.61
N LEU A 606 -0.89 -32.45 -17.09
CA LEU A 606 -2.28 -32.53 -16.67
C LEU A 606 -2.50 -33.48 -15.48
N GLY A 607 -1.43 -34.09 -14.95
CA GLY A 607 -1.52 -35.06 -13.85
C GLY A 607 -2.12 -34.48 -12.56
N GLY A 608 -1.96 -33.18 -12.34
CA GLY A 608 -2.57 -32.46 -11.23
C GLY A 608 -4.10 -32.38 -11.32
N PHE A 609 -4.68 -32.36 -12.51
CA PHE A 609 -6.04 -31.88 -12.73
C PHE A 609 -7.20 -32.77 -12.24
N GLN A 610 -6.94 -33.95 -11.68
CA GLN A 610 -7.98 -34.98 -11.42
C GLN A 610 -8.97 -35.22 -12.58
N LEU A 611 -8.61 -34.81 -13.80
CA LEU A 611 -9.43 -35.01 -14.98
C LEU A 611 -9.33 -36.48 -15.33
N GLU A 612 -10.44 -37.09 -15.76
CA GLU A 612 -10.34 -38.36 -16.48
C GLU A 612 -9.68 -38.09 -17.84
N LEU A 613 -8.34 -38.02 -17.84
CA LEU A 613 -7.51 -37.75 -19.02
C LEU A 613 -7.85 -38.67 -20.19
N SER A 614 -8.33 -39.88 -19.90
CA SER A 614 -8.82 -40.85 -20.89
C SER A 614 -10.00 -40.34 -21.75
N THR A 615 -10.61 -39.22 -21.38
CA THR A 615 -11.74 -38.63 -22.08
C THR A 615 -11.42 -37.32 -22.78
N LEU A 616 -10.23 -36.73 -22.65
CA LEU A 616 -9.90 -35.43 -23.25
C LEU A 616 -8.98 -35.59 -24.46
N GLU A 617 -9.34 -34.92 -25.55
CA GLU A 617 -8.51 -34.80 -26.76
C GLU A 617 -8.14 -33.32 -26.91
N PHE A 618 -6.85 -33.02 -26.98
CA PHE A 618 -6.34 -31.66 -27.06
C PHE A 618 -5.75 -31.38 -28.45
N GLU A 619 -5.95 -30.17 -28.94
CA GLU A 619 -5.39 -29.68 -30.19
C GLU A 619 -4.76 -28.31 -30.01
N SER A 620 -3.77 -27.99 -30.86
CA SER A 620 -3.13 -26.68 -30.88
C SER A 620 -3.82 -25.77 -31.88
N THR A 621 -4.04 -24.51 -31.51
CA THR A 621 -4.54 -23.49 -32.44
C THR A 621 -3.55 -23.17 -33.55
N ASP A 622 -2.25 -23.39 -33.31
CA ASP A 622 -1.17 -23.29 -34.28
C ASP A 622 -0.14 -24.43 -34.08
N GLU A 623 -0.32 -25.51 -34.83
CA GLU A 623 0.59 -26.67 -34.80
C GLU A 623 2.00 -26.36 -35.31
N SER A 624 2.22 -25.23 -36.01
CA SER A 624 3.57 -24.85 -36.43
C SER A 624 4.44 -24.44 -35.24
N ILE A 625 3.83 -23.92 -34.18
CA ILE A 625 4.49 -23.50 -32.95
C ILE A 625 4.61 -24.65 -31.97
N ALA A 626 3.50 -25.30 -31.60
CA ALA A 626 3.52 -26.49 -30.74
C ALA A 626 2.42 -27.46 -31.16
N VAL A 627 2.67 -28.76 -31.03
CA VAL A 627 1.74 -29.81 -31.48
C VAL A 627 1.60 -30.91 -30.44
N ILE A 628 0.44 -31.55 -30.41
CA ILE A 628 0.21 -32.74 -29.58
C ILE A 628 0.30 -33.99 -30.45
N LYS A 629 1.22 -34.89 -30.11
CA LYS A 629 1.41 -36.17 -30.80
C LYS A 629 1.73 -37.26 -29.80
N GLN A 630 0.98 -38.37 -29.86
CA GLN A 630 1.20 -39.54 -28.98
C GLN A 630 1.23 -39.15 -27.49
N ASP A 631 0.25 -38.36 -27.07
CA ASP A 631 0.11 -37.86 -25.69
C ASP A 631 1.26 -36.96 -25.20
N LYS A 632 2.10 -36.47 -26.10
CA LYS A 632 3.15 -35.48 -25.81
C LYS A 632 2.84 -34.13 -26.44
N LEU A 633 3.07 -33.07 -25.67
CA LEU A 633 3.15 -31.70 -26.17
C LEU A 633 4.60 -31.46 -26.64
N ILE A 634 4.75 -31.01 -27.89
CA ILE A 634 6.05 -30.83 -28.55
C ILE A 634 6.17 -29.40 -29.05
N GLY A 635 7.23 -28.69 -28.65
CA GLY A 635 7.58 -27.38 -29.19
C GLY A 635 8.24 -27.50 -30.56
N ASN A 636 7.64 -26.95 -31.62
CA ASN A 636 8.14 -27.04 -33.00
C ASN A 636 8.93 -25.81 -33.43
N SER A 637 8.44 -24.60 -33.13
CA SER A 637 9.12 -23.34 -33.47
C SER A 637 8.79 -22.26 -32.45
N SER A 638 9.66 -21.27 -32.28
CA SER A 638 9.40 -20.19 -31.33
C SER A 638 8.12 -19.42 -31.65
N GLY A 639 7.34 -19.12 -30.62
CA GLY A 639 6.08 -18.39 -30.71
C GLY A 639 5.15 -18.75 -29.56
N ILE A 640 3.94 -18.19 -29.58
CA ILE A 640 2.86 -18.55 -28.66
C ILE A 640 1.75 -19.24 -29.45
N THR A 641 1.24 -20.34 -28.92
CA THR A 641 0.01 -20.99 -29.39
C THR A 641 -0.86 -21.37 -28.20
N ARG A 642 -2.13 -21.68 -28.43
CA ARG A 642 -3.04 -22.15 -27.40
C ARG A 642 -3.35 -23.62 -27.62
N ILE A 643 -3.33 -24.39 -26.54
CA ILE A 643 -3.80 -25.77 -26.50
C ILE A 643 -5.23 -25.75 -25.97
N VAL A 644 -6.17 -26.32 -26.73
CA VAL A 644 -7.59 -26.36 -26.37
C VAL A 644 -8.11 -27.78 -26.40
N SER A 645 -9.06 -28.10 -25.51
CA SER A 645 -9.75 -29.38 -25.57
C SER A 645 -10.76 -29.35 -26.71
N SER A 646 -10.64 -30.30 -27.64
CA SER A 646 -11.60 -30.53 -28.73
C SER A 646 -13.02 -30.87 -28.23
N LYS A 647 -13.16 -31.27 -26.96
CA LYS A 647 -14.45 -31.62 -26.34
C LYS A 647 -15.04 -30.47 -25.52
N ASN A 648 -14.22 -29.53 -25.07
CA ASN A 648 -14.65 -28.32 -24.40
C ASN A 648 -13.65 -27.19 -24.65
N SER A 649 -14.00 -26.25 -25.53
CA SER A 649 -13.13 -25.14 -25.91
C SER A 649 -12.81 -24.17 -24.76
N GLU A 650 -13.54 -24.23 -23.65
CA GLU A 650 -13.24 -23.46 -22.44
C GLU A 650 -12.04 -24.03 -21.66
N ILE A 651 -11.71 -25.30 -21.88
CA ILE A 651 -10.54 -25.95 -21.30
C ILE A 651 -9.36 -25.75 -22.24
N GLY A 652 -8.39 -24.93 -21.83
CA GLY A 652 -7.17 -24.73 -22.58
C GLY A 652 -6.16 -23.84 -21.87
N PHE A 653 -4.91 -23.91 -22.33
CA PHE A 653 -3.77 -23.20 -21.76
C PHE A 653 -2.86 -22.66 -22.86
N ASP A 654 -2.12 -21.60 -22.55
CA ASP A 654 -1.18 -21.00 -23.49
C ASP A 654 0.16 -21.75 -23.42
N VAL A 655 0.77 -21.95 -24.58
CA VAL A 655 2.08 -22.58 -24.74
C VAL A 655 3.01 -21.59 -25.40
N ARG A 656 4.05 -21.18 -24.67
CA ARG A 656 5.16 -20.41 -25.20
C ARG A 656 6.31 -21.35 -25.55
N VAL A 657 6.71 -21.33 -26.81
CA VAL A 657 7.92 -22.02 -27.27
C VAL A 657 9.04 -20.99 -27.43
N VAL A 658 10.15 -21.19 -26.72
CA VAL A 658 11.32 -20.31 -26.74
C VAL A 658 12.53 -20.98 -27.38
N ILE A 659 13.38 -20.16 -27.99
CA ILE A 659 14.76 -20.50 -28.30
C ILE A 659 15.60 -19.91 -27.16
N PRO A 660 16.14 -20.74 -26.25
CA PRO A 660 16.87 -20.26 -25.08
C PRO A 660 18.18 -19.62 -25.49
N VAL A 661 18.69 -18.69 -24.67
CA VAL A 661 20.04 -18.17 -24.88
C VAL A 661 21.05 -19.25 -24.51
N GLU A 662 21.81 -19.73 -25.50
CA GLU A 662 22.84 -20.74 -25.28
C GLU A 662 24.15 -20.12 -24.79
N LYS A 663 24.46 -18.91 -25.26
CA LYS A 663 25.72 -18.23 -24.96
C LYS A 663 25.52 -16.73 -24.79
N LEU A 664 26.12 -16.19 -23.75
CA LEU A 664 26.33 -14.76 -23.55
C LEU A 664 27.80 -14.52 -23.23
N GLN A 665 28.47 -13.61 -23.95
CA GLN A 665 29.90 -13.34 -23.75
C GLN A 665 30.28 -11.89 -24.04
N ILE A 666 31.00 -11.26 -23.11
CA ILE A 666 31.68 -9.97 -23.31
C ILE A 666 32.89 -10.19 -24.22
N LYS A 667 32.95 -9.46 -25.33
CA LYS A 667 34.02 -9.55 -26.34
C LYS A 667 35.12 -8.54 -26.11
N THR A 668 34.81 -7.43 -25.44
CA THR A 668 35.78 -6.37 -25.18
C THR A 668 36.79 -6.80 -24.12
N GLU A 669 38.07 -6.78 -24.47
CA GLU A 669 39.16 -7.04 -23.54
C GLU A 669 39.69 -5.73 -22.92
N VAL A 670 39.20 -5.38 -21.73
CA VAL A 670 39.67 -4.23 -20.95
C VAL A 670 39.87 -4.63 -19.49
N ARG A 671 40.94 -4.14 -18.85
CA ARG A 671 41.26 -4.45 -17.44
C ARG A 671 41.39 -3.23 -16.53
N SER A 672 41.51 -2.04 -17.11
CA SER A 672 41.60 -0.80 -16.34
C SER A 672 41.08 0.39 -17.12
N LEU A 673 40.45 1.32 -16.41
CA LEU A 673 39.89 2.57 -16.92
C LEU A 673 40.34 3.71 -16.00
N LYS A 674 40.56 4.92 -16.51
CA LYS A 674 40.82 6.05 -15.59
C LYS A 674 39.52 6.63 -15.04
N VAL A 675 39.60 7.30 -13.89
CA VAL A 675 38.50 8.13 -13.40
C VAL A 675 38.08 9.16 -14.47
N GLY A 676 36.79 9.17 -14.80
CA GLY A 676 36.18 10.02 -15.82
C GLY A 676 36.26 9.51 -17.26
N GLU A 677 37.00 8.43 -17.54
CA GLU A 677 37.04 7.80 -18.87
C GLU A 677 35.80 6.89 -19.10
N PHE A 678 35.49 6.65 -20.37
CA PHE A 678 34.40 5.79 -20.82
C PHE A 678 34.92 4.65 -21.71
N VAL A 679 34.32 3.47 -21.60
CA VAL A 679 34.55 2.34 -22.51
C VAL A 679 33.22 1.66 -22.82
N THR A 680 32.98 1.27 -24.08
CA THR A 680 31.80 0.45 -24.42
C THR A 680 32.22 -1.00 -24.52
N LEU A 681 31.48 -1.87 -23.82
CA LEU A 681 31.68 -3.31 -23.80
C LEU A 681 30.79 -3.95 -24.87
N ASP A 682 31.42 -4.43 -25.94
CA ASP A 682 30.79 -5.26 -26.95
C ASP A 682 30.53 -6.66 -26.37
N TYR A 683 29.41 -7.27 -26.76
CA TYR A 683 29.04 -8.61 -26.34
C TYR A 683 28.49 -9.44 -27.52
N GLU A 684 28.42 -10.75 -27.32
CA GLU A 684 27.84 -11.72 -28.24
C GLU A 684 26.78 -12.52 -27.49
N LEU A 685 25.57 -12.58 -28.04
CA LEU A 685 24.46 -13.40 -27.57
C LEU A 685 24.11 -14.39 -28.69
N LEU A 686 24.10 -15.69 -28.38
CA LEU A 686 23.76 -16.76 -29.33
C LEU A 686 22.71 -17.72 -28.73
N PRO A 687 21.84 -18.29 -29.57
CA PRO A 687 21.75 -18.04 -31.02
C PRO A 687 21.16 -16.64 -31.32
N LEU A 688 21.40 -16.11 -32.53
CA LEU A 688 20.98 -14.75 -32.92
C LEU A 688 19.46 -14.60 -33.04
N ASP A 689 18.73 -15.71 -33.05
CA ASP A 689 17.28 -15.83 -33.08
C ASP A 689 16.72 -16.33 -31.75
N ALA A 690 17.48 -16.25 -30.65
CA ALA A 690 16.96 -16.49 -29.30
C ALA A 690 15.70 -15.64 -29.06
N SER A 691 14.74 -16.19 -28.32
CA SER A 691 13.44 -15.51 -28.09
C SER A 691 13.58 -14.28 -27.20
N HIS A 692 14.59 -14.26 -26.33
CA HIS A 692 14.86 -13.21 -25.37
C HIS A 692 16.28 -12.65 -25.58
N GLN A 693 16.40 -11.67 -26.49
CA GLN A 693 17.70 -11.14 -26.92
C GLN A 693 18.18 -9.93 -26.12
N ASN A 694 17.34 -9.40 -25.24
CA ASN A 694 17.72 -8.29 -24.39
C ASN A 694 18.80 -8.75 -23.38
N VAL A 695 19.59 -7.80 -22.90
CA VAL A 695 20.63 -8.07 -21.90
C VAL A 695 20.65 -6.98 -20.86
N LEU A 696 20.92 -7.35 -19.61
CA LEU A 696 21.03 -6.44 -18.48
C LEU A 696 22.49 -6.26 -18.10
N TRP A 697 22.96 -5.02 -18.09
CA TRP A 697 24.27 -4.65 -17.56
C TRP A 697 24.16 -4.18 -16.11
N LEU A 698 25.02 -4.71 -15.25
CA LEU A 698 25.10 -4.37 -13.83
C LEU A 698 26.53 -4.01 -13.43
N SER A 699 26.66 -3.05 -12.52
CA SER A 699 27.91 -2.79 -11.80
C SER A 699 27.80 -3.32 -10.37
N SER A 700 28.85 -3.96 -9.88
CA SER A 700 28.91 -4.39 -8.48
C SER A 700 29.06 -3.22 -7.51
N ASP A 701 29.52 -2.05 -7.99
CA ASP A 701 29.71 -0.83 -7.20
C ASP A 701 29.66 0.41 -8.12
N GLU A 702 28.49 1.04 -8.21
CA GLU A 702 28.29 2.26 -9.01
C GLU A 702 29.07 3.48 -8.49
N GLY A 703 29.51 3.48 -7.23
CA GLY A 703 30.41 4.49 -6.68
C GLY A 703 31.83 4.40 -7.27
N VAL A 704 32.22 3.23 -7.76
CA VAL A 704 33.52 2.98 -8.43
C VAL A 704 33.39 3.10 -9.94
N ALA A 705 32.41 2.45 -10.57
CA ALA A 705 32.10 2.63 -11.98
C ALA A 705 30.62 2.38 -12.28
N THR A 706 30.01 3.18 -13.15
CA THR A 706 28.64 2.96 -13.65
C THR A 706 28.69 2.25 -14.99
N VAL A 707 27.61 1.56 -15.35
CA VAL A 707 27.43 0.96 -16.69
C VAL A 707 26.04 1.29 -17.21
N THR A 708 25.95 1.75 -18.45
CA THR A 708 24.67 1.94 -19.14
C THR A 708 24.17 0.61 -19.72
N GLN A 709 22.88 0.52 -20.02
CA GLN A 709 22.32 -0.68 -20.67
C GLN A 709 22.80 -0.88 -22.13
N GLY A 710 23.45 0.13 -22.73
CA GLY A 710 24.21 -0.02 -23.98
C GLY A 710 25.62 -0.61 -23.80
N GLY A 711 25.99 -1.03 -22.59
CA GLY A 711 27.31 -1.58 -22.27
C GLY A 711 28.41 -0.52 -22.09
N THR A 712 28.08 0.79 -22.07
CA THR A 712 29.07 1.84 -21.83
C THR A 712 29.34 2.02 -20.33
N VAL A 713 30.57 1.74 -19.91
CA VAL A 713 31.09 1.89 -18.55
C VAL A 713 31.79 3.24 -18.39
N GLN A 714 31.55 3.93 -17.27
CA GLN A 714 32.25 5.16 -16.86
C GLN A 714 32.99 4.93 -15.54
N GLY A 715 34.27 5.30 -15.46
CA GLY A 715 35.02 5.29 -14.20
C GLY A 715 34.61 6.46 -13.30
N ILE A 716 34.19 6.21 -12.07
CA ILE A 716 33.71 7.25 -11.12
C ILE A 716 34.75 7.54 -10.04
N ALA A 717 35.31 6.50 -9.40
CA ALA A 717 36.31 6.62 -8.35
C ALA A 717 37.33 5.49 -8.42
N GLU A 718 38.53 5.70 -7.88
CA GLU A 718 39.56 4.65 -7.82
C GLU A 718 39.05 3.43 -7.03
N GLY A 719 39.22 2.23 -7.58
CA GLY A 719 38.70 1.01 -6.98
C GLY A 719 38.71 -0.19 -7.92
N GLU A 720 38.25 -1.33 -7.43
CA GLU A 720 37.97 -2.51 -8.27
C GLU A 720 36.48 -2.76 -8.31
N VAL A 721 35.95 -3.05 -9.49
CA VAL A 721 34.52 -3.25 -9.74
C VAL A 721 34.33 -4.38 -10.74
N VAL A 722 33.24 -5.13 -10.60
CA VAL A 722 32.83 -6.17 -11.55
C VAL A 722 31.63 -5.65 -12.32
N ILE A 723 31.75 -5.63 -13.64
CA ILE A 723 30.63 -5.37 -14.54
C ILE A 723 30.10 -6.71 -15.02
N SER A 724 28.80 -6.94 -14.85
CA SER A 724 28.11 -8.16 -15.28
C SER A 724 27.18 -7.86 -16.44
N ILE A 725 27.04 -8.80 -17.36
CA ILE A 725 26.00 -8.84 -18.38
C ILE A 725 25.16 -10.11 -18.17
N LEU A 726 23.84 -9.97 -18.14
CA LEU A 726 22.89 -11.06 -17.93
C LEU A 726 21.95 -11.15 -19.13
N SER A 727 21.57 -12.36 -19.54
CA SER A 727 20.52 -12.55 -20.55
C SER A 727 19.15 -12.26 -19.95
N ASP A 728 18.22 -11.81 -20.79
CA ASP A 728 16.84 -11.48 -20.39
C ASP A 728 16.05 -12.71 -19.89
N ASP A 729 16.38 -13.91 -20.36
CA ASP A 729 15.85 -15.17 -19.81
C ASP A 729 16.45 -15.54 -18.42
N GLY A 730 17.45 -14.79 -17.95
CA GLY A 730 18.08 -14.99 -16.65
C GLY A 730 19.04 -16.19 -16.57
N GLU A 731 19.17 -16.98 -17.64
CA GLU A 731 19.93 -18.23 -17.56
C GLU A 731 21.44 -18.09 -17.82
N ARG A 732 21.91 -16.96 -18.37
CA ARG A 732 23.30 -16.74 -18.73
C ARG A 732 23.83 -15.44 -18.15
N ILE A 733 25.03 -15.51 -17.59
CA ILE A 733 25.79 -14.37 -17.06
C ILE A 733 27.22 -14.42 -17.59
N ASP A 734 27.76 -13.27 -17.96
CA ASP A 734 29.20 -13.08 -18.13
C ASP A 734 29.67 -11.85 -17.36
N GLN A 735 30.95 -11.79 -16.99
CA GLN A 735 31.50 -10.77 -16.11
C GLN A 735 32.88 -10.31 -16.54
N ILE A 736 33.15 -9.02 -16.36
CA ILE A 736 34.46 -8.42 -16.53
C ILE A 736 34.85 -7.60 -15.30
N ARG A 737 36.05 -7.86 -14.77
CA ARG A 737 36.61 -7.11 -13.64
C ARG A 737 37.44 -5.94 -14.15
N LEU A 738 37.12 -4.74 -13.67
CA LEU A 738 37.79 -3.49 -14.01
C LEU A 738 38.48 -2.88 -12.79
N LYS A 739 39.67 -2.34 -13.02
CA LYS A 739 40.37 -1.49 -12.06
C LYS A 739 40.30 -0.03 -12.50
N ILE A 740 39.64 0.80 -11.71
CA ILE A 740 39.55 2.24 -11.93
C ILE A 740 40.73 2.91 -11.22
N LYS A 741 41.48 3.75 -11.94
CA LYS A 741 42.77 4.31 -11.50
C LYS A 741 43.06 5.74 -11.99
#